data_AF-A0A9P9D288-F1
#
_entry.id   AF-A0A9P9D288-F1
#
_cell.length_a   1.000
_cell.length_b   1.000
_cell.length_c   1.000
_cell.angle_alpha   90.00
_cell.angle_beta   90.00
_cell.angle_gamma   90.00
#
_symmetry.space_group_name_H-M   'P 1'
#
loop_
_entity.id
_entity.type
_entity.pdbx_description
1 polymer ?
#
loop_
_entity_poly.entity_id
_entity_poly.type
_entity_poly.pdbx_seq_one_letter_code
_entity_poly.pdbx_strand_id
1 'polypeptide(L)'
;MNKVSITHIGTATAILNIGGITFITDPFFSPAGSEWPTIHGNATLKVHDDPALKMDELPHIDAVLLSHENHPDNLDELGRQLLDGRHVVTTNDGAKNLAPRPSVLGFSDWEEKKVNIARTTFHITATPCKHWPGHECVGFILHTESFGIAPDGRPNAVYFSGDTVYVEELAKMSERYHITVALMNLGKATFYEVDSEGRPGQPGDALQITMDGRQAARLFRDIKADVLVPMHYESWDHFTQHKEEISKEFEDEGILSKVCWLEPVLACFLVIMNTWGMIISFGVFQTYYVSTLHQTRSDIAWVGSIAVFLLFFMGIVSGRLTDAGHLRVTTIAGAVLVVFGTFMTSLTKTYWQIILAQGLCTGLGNGLLLTPMMTLITTYFRRRLALVMGIVACGSVTGGLIYPSMARTLLPTIGFGWTLRAMGFIQLGTFAIALIGGKPKQAPRKPAPVLDWTVFKESVFTLYLVGSFLAYLGVFFPFFFLSSYAREKQGMSYTESLDLTLTLNGIGFVARLLPSLFARYVGTMNVFIAFVFTSALCMYTWIPVDSTPGLYIWTTFYSLSVGGVQSLFMAVVPIINSDSSKMGARLGIISAAVGIGALIGSPVSGAIIASNKGSYAGAQAFSGSTLLVAGFVILIAREVKRRQDQKGFWTKM
;
A
#
# COMPACT_ATOMS: atom_id res chain seq x y z
N MET A 1 -10.42 -0.01 -27.74
CA MET A 1 -11.19 0.54 -26.62
C MET A 1 -10.48 1.77 -26.10
N ASN A 2 -11.14 2.93 -26.14
CA ASN A 2 -10.60 4.12 -25.49
C ASN A 2 -10.66 3.90 -23.97
N LYS A 3 -9.54 4.10 -23.29
CA LYS A 3 -9.41 3.87 -21.85
C LYS A 3 -10.03 5.05 -21.11
N VAL A 4 -10.86 4.74 -20.10
CA VAL A 4 -11.23 5.70 -19.06
C VAL A 4 -10.24 5.50 -17.91
N SER A 5 -9.64 6.57 -17.42
CA SER A 5 -8.86 6.53 -16.18
C SER A 5 -9.46 7.49 -15.15
N ILE A 6 -9.58 7.04 -13.91
CA ILE A 6 -10.15 7.81 -12.81
C ILE A 6 -9.10 7.93 -11.72
N THR A 7 -8.88 9.14 -11.21
CA THR A 7 -8.02 9.42 -10.07
C THR A 7 -8.83 10.17 -9.03
N HIS A 8 -9.17 9.51 -7.92
CA HIS A 8 -9.86 10.16 -6.80
C HIS A 8 -8.87 11.06 -6.04
N ILE A 9 -9.27 12.31 -5.84
CA ILE A 9 -8.49 13.31 -5.10
C ILE A 9 -8.93 13.35 -3.65
N GLY A 10 -10.24 13.35 -3.40
CA GLY A 10 -10.83 13.33 -2.07
C GLY A 10 -12.27 13.80 -2.14
N THR A 11 -13.11 13.46 -1.16
CA THR A 11 -14.52 13.90 -1.12
C THR A 11 -15.25 13.55 -2.44
N ALA A 12 -15.88 14.53 -3.10
CA ALA A 12 -16.50 14.45 -4.42
C ALA A 12 -15.53 14.70 -5.60
N THR A 13 -14.28 15.08 -5.33
CA THR A 13 -13.30 15.45 -6.35
C THR A 13 -12.57 14.26 -6.95
N ALA A 14 -12.71 14.06 -8.25
CA ALA A 14 -11.96 13.08 -9.03
C ALA A 14 -11.59 13.61 -10.41
N ILE A 15 -10.42 13.21 -10.91
CA ILE A 15 -9.96 13.48 -12.26
C ILE A 15 -10.38 12.31 -13.15
N LEU A 16 -11.09 12.59 -14.24
CA LEU A 16 -11.44 11.61 -15.26
C LEU A 16 -10.68 11.92 -16.56
N ASN A 17 -9.99 10.94 -17.13
CA ASN A 17 -9.49 11.04 -18.49
C ASN A 17 -10.33 10.15 -19.42
N ILE A 18 -10.99 10.76 -20.40
CA ILE A 18 -11.81 10.07 -21.41
C ILE A 18 -11.22 10.39 -22.78
N GLY A 19 -10.55 9.41 -23.39
CA GLY A 19 -9.99 9.59 -24.75
C GLY A 19 -8.92 10.69 -24.84
N GLY A 20 -8.16 10.92 -23.76
CA GLY A 20 -7.12 11.95 -23.71
C GLY A 20 -7.61 13.33 -23.24
N ILE A 21 -8.90 13.50 -22.97
CA ILE A 21 -9.49 14.73 -22.43
C ILE A 21 -9.70 14.57 -20.93
N THR A 22 -9.27 15.57 -20.16
CA THR A 22 -9.19 15.53 -18.71
C THR A 22 -10.28 16.40 -18.08
N PHE A 23 -11.20 15.74 -17.38
CA PHE A 23 -12.26 16.35 -16.59
C PHE A 23 -11.88 16.32 -15.11
N ILE A 24 -12.45 17.24 -14.33
CA ILE A 24 -12.45 17.15 -12.86
C ILE A 24 -13.89 17.30 -12.35
N THR A 25 -14.30 16.47 -11.39
CA THR A 25 -15.59 16.61 -10.70
C THR A 25 -15.44 17.47 -9.47
N ASP A 26 -16.47 18.25 -9.12
CA ASP A 26 -16.68 18.92 -7.82
C ASP A 26 -15.37 19.31 -7.11
N PRO A 27 -14.66 20.33 -7.61
CA PRO A 27 -13.30 20.63 -7.16
C PRO A 27 -13.28 21.18 -5.73
N PHE A 28 -12.71 20.39 -4.82
CA PHE A 28 -12.50 20.72 -3.41
C PHE A 28 -11.02 20.54 -3.04
N PHE A 29 -10.38 21.58 -2.49
CA PHE A 29 -8.94 21.56 -2.19
C PHE A 29 -8.52 22.07 -0.81
N SER A 30 -9.48 22.40 0.05
CA SER A 30 -9.18 22.91 1.38
C SER A 30 -8.51 21.84 2.25
N PRO A 31 -7.54 22.23 3.10
CA PRO A 31 -6.79 21.28 3.91
C PRO A 31 -7.63 20.69 5.04
N ALA A 32 -7.18 19.55 5.57
CA ALA A 32 -7.76 18.93 6.75
C ALA A 32 -7.85 19.92 7.92
N GLY A 33 -8.98 19.89 8.62
CA GLY A 33 -9.26 20.79 9.74
C GLY A 33 -9.97 22.08 9.36
N SER A 34 -10.22 22.33 8.07
CA SER A 34 -11.04 23.45 7.62
C SER A 34 -12.49 23.27 8.08
N GLU A 35 -13.12 24.37 8.47
CA GLU A 35 -14.46 24.39 9.08
C GLU A 35 -15.36 25.41 8.38
N TRP A 36 -16.62 25.04 8.16
CA TRP A 36 -17.65 25.89 7.59
C TRP A 36 -18.86 25.94 8.51
N PRO A 37 -19.51 27.10 8.67
CA PRO A 37 -20.76 27.18 9.41
C PRO A 37 -21.84 26.36 8.69
N THR A 38 -22.65 25.61 9.44
CA THR A 38 -23.86 25.00 8.88
C THR A 38 -24.88 26.07 8.54
N ILE A 39 -25.81 25.75 7.63
CA ILE A 39 -26.89 26.65 7.18
C ILE A 39 -27.74 27.19 8.37
N HIS A 40 -27.82 26.45 9.48
CA HIS A 40 -28.54 26.87 10.70
C HIS A 40 -27.66 27.56 11.77
N GLY A 41 -26.37 27.78 11.49
CA GLY A 41 -25.45 28.58 12.34
C GLY A 41 -25.04 27.98 13.69
N ASN A 42 -25.65 26.87 14.11
CA ASN A 42 -25.45 26.27 15.44
C ASN A 42 -24.37 25.17 15.47
N ALA A 43 -23.81 24.78 14.32
CA ALA A 43 -22.77 23.77 14.20
C ALA A 43 -21.79 24.09 13.06
N THR A 44 -20.66 23.41 13.03
CA THR A 44 -19.64 23.55 11.97
C THR A 44 -19.48 22.22 11.24
N LEU A 45 -19.45 22.27 9.91
CA LEU A 45 -19.00 21.16 9.08
C LEU A 45 -17.48 21.19 9.01
N LYS A 46 -16.84 20.05 9.29
CA LYS A 46 -15.39 19.91 9.24
C LYS A 46 -14.97 18.86 8.24
N VAL A 47 -13.90 19.16 7.52
CA VAL A 47 -13.16 18.19 6.71
C VAL A 47 -11.98 17.63 7.52
N HIS A 48 -11.75 16.33 7.45
CA HIS A 48 -10.75 15.61 8.26
C HIS A 48 -9.53 15.14 7.49
N ASP A 49 -9.62 15.10 6.17
CA ASP A 49 -8.53 14.65 5.29
C ASP A 49 -8.17 15.76 4.30
N ASP A 50 -6.90 15.81 3.89
CA ASP A 50 -6.44 16.70 2.84
C ASP A 50 -6.76 16.11 1.46
N PRO A 51 -6.89 16.94 0.41
CA PRO A 51 -6.94 16.43 -0.95
C PRO A 51 -5.64 15.69 -1.30
N ALA A 52 -5.75 14.56 -2.00
CA ALA A 52 -4.60 13.74 -2.40
C ALA A 52 -3.70 14.39 -3.46
N LEU A 53 -4.17 15.46 -4.12
CA LEU A 53 -3.38 16.37 -4.94
C LEU A 53 -3.76 17.80 -4.57
N LYS A 54 -2.75 18.66 -4.42
CA LYS A 54 -2.97 20.10 -4.34
C LYS A 54 -3.27 20.68 -5.71
N MET A 55 -3.82 21.89 -5.71
CA MET A 55 -4.21 22.58 -6.94
C MET A 55 -3.04 22.83 -7.91
N ASP A 56 -1.83 23.04 -7.39
CA ASP A 56 -0.58 23.21 -8.16
C ASP A 56 0.03 21.88 -8.67
N GLU A 57 -0.49 20.73 -8.21
CA GLU A 57 -0.08 19.40 -8.63
C GLU A 57 -1.02 18.77 -9.66
N LEU A 58 -2.11 19.47 -10.02
CA LEU A 58 -3.09 18.98 -10.97
C LEU A 58 -2.48 18.87 -12.38
N PRO A 59 -2.82 17.80 -13.13
CA PRO A 59 -2.57 17.79 -14.56
C PRO A 59 -3.39 18.90 -15.25
N HIS A 60 -3.14 19.14 -16.54
CA HIS A 60 -4.01 20.00 -17.33
C HIS A 60 -5.46 19.52 -17.25
N ILE A 61 -6.38 20.42 -16.87
CA ILE A 61 -7.81 20.17 -16.78
C ILE A 61 -8.50 20.89 -17.94
N ASP A 62 -9.17 20.14 -18.79
CA ASP A 62 -9.89 20.67 -19.95
C ASP A 62 -11.31 21.14 -19.59
N ALA A 63 -11.97 20.44 -18.67
CA ALA A 63 -13.33 20.78 -18.24
C ALA A 63 -13.63 20.37 -16.79
N VAL A 64 -14.62 21.04 -16.19
CA VAL A 64 -15.10 20.81 -14.82
C VAL A 64 -16.56 20.35 -14.89
N LEU A 65 -16.84 19.23 -14.22
CA LEU A 65 -18.18 18.72 -13.98
C LEU A 65 -18.57 19.13 -12.56
N LEU A 66 -19.33 20.21 -12.44
CA LEU A 66 -19.70 20.79 -11.15
C LEU A 66 -21.17 20.49 -10.88
N SER A 67 -21.43 19.52 -10.02
CA SER A 67 -22.80 19.08 -9.71
C SER A 67 -23.63 20.20 -9.08
N HIS A 68 -23.01 21.01 -8.21
CA HIS A 68 -23.58 22.21 -7.61
C HIS A 68 -22.47 23.07 -6.99
N GLU A 69 -22.71 24.37 -6.89
CA GLU A 69 -21.74 25.37 -6.44
C GLU A 69 -22.00 25.93 -5.04
N ASN A 70 -23.14 25.61 -4.43
CA ASN A 70 -23.60 26.20 -3.17
C ASN A 70 -23.08 25.46 -1.93
N HIS A 71 -22.55 24.24 -2.08
CA HIS A 71 -22.02 23.44 -0.97
C HIS A 71 -20.49 23.47 -0.90
N PRO A 72 -19.90 23.74 0.28
CA PRO A 72 -18.46 23.83 0.44
C PRO A 72 -17.75 22.50 0.27
N ASP A 73 -18.43 21.36 0.44
CA ASP A 73 -17.88 20.01 0.27
C ASP A 73 -17.81 19.53 -1.18
N ASN A 74 -18.42 20.27 -2.11
CA ASN A 74 -18.36 20.03 -3.55
C ASN A 74 -17.64 21.16 -4.31
N LEU A 75 -17.61 22.37 -3.74
CA LEU A 75 -16.85 23.50 -4.30
C LEU A 75 -16.39 24.48 -3.20
N ASP A 76 -15.11 24.41 -2.86
CA ASP A 76 -14.50 25.37 -1.92
C ASP A 76 -13.89 26.59 -2.63
N GLU A 77 -13.41 27.54 -1.83
CA GLU A 77 -12.80 28.78 -2.34
C GLU A 77 -11.56 28.52 -3.22
N LEU A 78 -10.80 27.46 -2.96
CA LEU A 78 -9.67 27.06 -3.80
C LEU A 78 -10.15 26.43 -5.11
N GLY A 79 -11.13 25.53 -5.05
CA GLY A 79 -11.76 24.93 -6.23
C GLY A 79 -12.40 25.96 -7.16
N ARG A 80 -12.99 27.03 -6.61
CA ARG A 80 -13.52 28.16 -7.39
C ARG A 80 -12.49 28.82 -8.28
N GLN A 81 -11.21 28.86 -7.85
CA GLN A 81 -10.12 29.41 -8.66
C GLN A 81 -9.80 28.51 -9.87
N LEU A 82 -10.08 27.20 -9.79
CA LEU A 82 -9.86 26.26 -10.88
C LEU A 82 -10.83 26.46 -12.05
N LEU A 83 -11.98 27.07 -11.79
CA LEU A 83 -13.04 27.29 -12.79
C LEU A 83 -12.62 28.29 -13.87
N ASP A 84 -11.68 29.19 -13.55
CA ASP A 84 -11.33 30.29 -14.43
C ASP A 84 -10.58 29.80 -15.68
N GLY A 85 -11.14 30.09 -16.85
CA GLY A 85 -10.58 29.69 -18.15
C GLY A 85 -10.83 28.21 -18.53
N ARG A 86 -11.72 27.50 -17.82
CA ARG A 86 -12.11 26.12 -18.13
C ARG A 86 -13.56 26.08 -18.61
N HIS A 87 -13.92 25.02 -19.35
CA HIS A 87 -15.33 24.70 -19.56
C HIS A 87 -15.91 24.18 -18.26
N VAL A 88 -16.94 24.82 -17.73
CA VAL A 88 -17.63 24.36 -16.52
C VAL A 88 -19.05 24.00 -16.90
N VAL A 89 -19.50 22.81 -16.54
CA VAL A 89 -20.91 22.42 -16.66
C VAL A 89 -21.50 22.29 -15.27
N THR A 90 -22.68 22.86 -15.07
CA THR A 90 -23.35 22.94 -13.76
C THR A 90 -24.85 23.20 -13.91
N THR A 91 -25.57 23.46 -12.81
CA THR A 91 -26.98 23.84 -12.84
C THR A 91 -27.19 25.21 -13.47
N ASN A 92 -28.43 25.53 -13.88
CA ASN A 92 -28.76 26.87 -14.36
C ASN A 92 -28.53 27.95 -13.29
N ASP A 93 -28.85 27.64 -12.03
CA ASP A 93 -28.59 28.54 -10.91
C ASP A 93 -27.09 28.69 -10.66
N GLY A 94 -26.32 27.60 -10.72
CA GLY A 94 -24.86 27.67 -10.62
C GLY A 94 -24.21 28.48 -11.73
N ALA A 95 -24.69 28.36 -12.96
CA ALA A 95 -24.19 29.19 -14.06
C ALA A 95 -24.47 30.69 -13.83
N LYS A 96 -25.62 31.02 -13.25
CA LYS A 96 -25.97 32.39 -12.86
C LYS A 96 -25.11 32.88 -11.70
N ASN A 97 -24.89 32.06 -10.69
CA ASN A 97 -24.14 32.41 -9.48
C ASN A 97 -22.62 32.50 -9.71
N LEU A 98 -22.10 31.77 -10.71
CA LEU A 98 -20.69 31.79 -11.10
C LEU A 98 -20.36 32.84 -12.16
N ALA A 99 -21.35 33.62 -12.61
CA ALA A 99 -21.16 34.74 -13.53
C ALA A 99 -20.15 35.77 -12.97
N PRO A 100 -19.36 36.46 -13.81
CA PRO A 100 -19.45 36.54 -15.26
C PRO A 100 -18.57 35.53 -16.02
N ARG A 101 -18.25 34.35 -15.47
CA ARG A 101 -17.39 33.37 -16.16
C ARG A 101 -18.01 32.91 -17.51
N PRO A 102 -17.39 33.22 -18.67
CA PRO A 102 -18.04 33.08 -19.97
C PRO A 102 -18.20 31.63 -20.46
N SER A 103 -17.49 30.69 -19.85
CA SER A 103 -17.47 29.27 -20.25
C SER A 103 -18.20 28.35 -19.26
N VAL A 104 -19.04 28.92 -18.38
CA VAL A 104 -19.94 28.16 -17.51
C VAL A 104 -21.27 27.93 -18.21
N LEU A 105 -21.65 26.66 -18.35
CA LEU A 105 -22.88 26.23 -18.98
C LEU A 105 -23.82 25.64 -17.92
N GLY A 106 -24.96 26.29 -17.74
CA GLY A 106 -26.06 25.75 -16.94
C GLY A 106 -26.82 24.68 -17.70
N PHE A 107 -27.36 23.69 -17.00
CA PHE A 107 -28.17 22.63 -17.58
C PHE A 107 -29.51 22.49 -16.84
N SER A 108 -30.54 22.14 -17.60
CA SER A 108 -31.81 21.62 -17.08
C SER A 108 -31.82 20.09 -17.11
N ASP A 109 -32.72 19.46 -16.34
CA ASP A 109 -32.90 18.01 -16.33
C ASP A 109 -33.06 17.44 -17.75
N TRP A 110 -32.27 16.40 -18.06
CA TRP A 110 -32.22 15.72 -19.36
C TRP A 110 -31.80 16.56 -20.56
N GLU A 111 -31.43 17.83 -20.35
CA GLU A 111 -30.87 18.66 -21.39
C GLU A 111 -29.51 18.10 -21.83
N GLU A 112 -29.35 17.88 -23.14
CA GLU A 112 -28.07 17.50 -23.74
C GLU A 112 -27.48 18.71 -24.48
N LYS A 113 -26.21 19.02 -24.21
CA LYS A 113 -25.45 20.03 -24.96
C LYS A 113 -24.21 19.39 -25.58
N LYS A 114 -23.91 19.81 -26.80
CA LYS A 114 -22.64 19.50 -27.45
C LYS A 114 -21.61 20.54 -27.02
N VAL A 115 -20.55 20.09 -26.36
CA VAL A 115 -19.47 20.94 -25.85
C VAL A 115 -18.19 20.52 -26.54
N ASN A 116 -17.56 21.46 -27.25
CA ASN A 116 -16.27 21.23 -27.89
C ASN A 116 -15.18 21.46 -26.85
N ILE A 117 -14.56 20.38 -26.39
CA ILE A 117 -13.51 20.40 -25.37
C ILE A 117 -12.21 19.99 -26.04
N ALA A 118 -11.29 20.94 -26.17
CA ALA A 118 -10.08 20.83 -26.99
C ALA A 118 -10.39 20.36 -28.42
N ARG A 119 -10.03 19.12 -28.78
CA ARG A 119 -10.21 18.54 -30.13
C ARG A 119 -11.35 17.53 -30.23
N THR A 120 -12.17 17.40 -29.19
CA THR A 120 -13.22 16.37 -29.10
C THR A 120 -14.55 17.02 -28.78
N THR A 121 -15.59 16.66 -29.53
CA THR A 121 -16.97 17.04 -29.18
C THR A 121 -17.52 16.04 -28.17
N PHE A 122 -17.86 16.52 -26.99
CA PHE A 122 -18.59 15.78 -25.97
C PHE A 122 -20.06 16.13 -26.04
N HIS A 123 -20.90 15.10 -25.92
CA HIS A 123 -22.30 15.25 -25.61
C HIS A 123 -22.45 15.07 -24.11
N ILE A 124 -22.86 16.14 -23.44
CA ILE A 124 -23.03 16.19 -21.99
C ILE A 124 -24.54 16.28 -21.74
N THR A 125 -25.10 15.29 -21.05
CA THR A 125 -26.50 15.27 -20.66
C THR A 125 -26.62 15.40 -19.16
N ALA A 126 -27.43 16.34 -18.70
CA ALA A 126 -27.74 16.51 -17.28
C ALA A 126 -28.76 15.47 -16.81
N THR A 127 -28.60 14.95 -15.60
CA THR A 127 -29.56 14.05 -14.95
C THR A 127 -30.20 14.72 -13.74
N PRO A 128 -31.49 14.46 -13.48
CA PRO A 128 -32.18 15.04 -12.34
C PRO A 128 -31.55 14.57 -11.03
N CYS A 129 -31.36 15.48 -10.08
CA CYS A 129 -30.96 15.16 -8.71
C CYS A 129 -32.03 15.58 -7.72
N LYS A 130 -32.08 14.87 -6.59
CA LYS A 130 -32.84 15.28 -5.42
C LYS A 130 -31.86 15.56 -4.28
N HIS A 131 -31.64 16.84 -4.00
CA HIS A 131 -30.70 17.37 -3.01
C HIS A 131 -31.31 18.58 -2.28
N TRP A 132 -30.64 19.12 -1.26
CA TRP A 132 -31.10 20.30 -0.52
C TRP A 132 -29.91 21.19 -0.11
N PRO A 133 -30.04 22.54 -0.16
CA PRO A 133 -31.25 23.33 -0.43
C PRO A 133 -31.61 23.43 -1.91
N GLY A 134 -32.92 23.30 -2.21
CA GLY A 134 -33.48 23.47 -3.56
C GLY A 134 -33.17 22.34 -4.56
N HIS A 135 -33.64 22.49 -5.80
CA HIS A 135 -33.31 21.61 -6.93
C HIS A 135 -31.97 22.02 -7.59
N GLU A 136 -30.95 22.29 -6.76
CA GLU A 136 -29.72 22.99 -7.19
C GLU A 136 -28.54 22.05 -7.49
N CYS A 137 -28.78 20.73 -7.55
CA CYS A 137 -27.77 19.73 -7.94
C CYS A 137 -28.12 19.07 -9.28
N VAL A 138 -27.09 18.67 -10.03
CA VAL A 138 -27.21 17.94 -11.30
C VAL A 138 -26.13 16.85 -11.41
N GLY A 139 -26.51 15.72 -12.02
CA GLY A 139 -25.55 14.68 -12.44
C GLY A 139 -25.26 14.79 -13.94
N PHE A 140 -24.21 14.12 -14.42
CA PHE A 140 -23.77 14.23 -15.82
C PHE A 140 -23.55 12.87 -16.47
N ILE A 141 -24.05 12.73 -17.69
CA ILE A 141 -23.72 11.63 -18.59
C ILE A 141 -22.86 12.20 -19.70
N LEU A 142 -21.68 11.61 -19.90
CA LEU A 142 -20.70 12.02 -20.89
C LEU A 142 -20.56 10.94 -21.95
N HIS A 143 -20.79 11.30 -23.21
CA HIS A 143 -20.46 10.45 -24.34
C HIS A 143 -19.81 11.24 -25.48
N THR A 144 -19.06 10.53 -26.30
CA THR A 144 -18.42 11.06 -27.51
C THR A 144 -18.26 9.92 -28.50
N GLU A 145 -18.28 10.20 -29.80
CA GLU A 145 -18.18 9.17 -30.85
C GLU A 145 -16.95 8.28 -30.67
N SER A 146 -15.83 8.86 -30.24
CA SER A 146 -14.59 8.12 -29.99
C SER A 146 -14.69 7.12 -28.83
N PHE A 147 -15.65 7.28 -27.92
CA PHE A 147 -15.86 6.36 -26.80
C PHE A 147 -16.59 5.07 -27.22
N GLY A 148 -17.14 5.06 -28.43
CA GLY A 148 -17.72 3.89 -29.07
C GLY A 148 -19.17 3.65 -28.71
N ILE A 149 -19.71 2.58 -29.28
CA ILE A 149 -21.11 2.17 -29.17
C ILE A 149 -21.14 0.73 -28.66
N ALA A 150 -22.08 0.42 -27.77
CA ALA A 150 -22.30 -0.91 -27.24
C ALA A 150 -22.90 -1.85 -28.31
N PRO A 151 -22.84 -3.18 -28.13
CA PRO A 151 -23.43 -4.13 -29.08
C PRO A 151 -24.92 -3.94 -29.36
N ASP A 152 -25.65 -3.30 -28.43
CA ASP A 152 -27.08 -2.98 -28.57
C ASP A 152 -27.37 -1.64 -29.25
N GLY A 153 -26.33 -0.95 -29.75
CA GLY A 153 -26.46 0.30 -30.51
C GLY A 153 -26.50 1.56 -29.66
N ARG A 154 -26.49 1.46 -28.32
CA ARG A 154 -26.44 2.64 -27.44
C ARG A 154 -25.00 3.19 -27.33
N PRO A 155 -24.81 4.52 -27.29
CA PRO A 155 -23.49 5.09 -27.06
C PRO A 155 -22.95 4.67 -25.68
N ASN A 156 -21.66 4.33 -25.65
CA ASN A 156 -20.95 4.14 -24.39
C ASN A 156 -20.88 5.49 -23.67
N ALA A 157 -21.13 5.49 -22.37
CA ALA A 157 -21.10 6.70 -21.58
C ALA A 157 -20.47 6.50 -20.20
N VAL A 158 -19.98 7.60 -19.63
CA VAL A 158 -19.59 7.73 -18.22
C VAL A 158 -20.64 8.54 -17.50
N TYR A 159 -21.10 8.05 -16.36
CA TYR A 159 -22.06 8.74 -15.51
C TYR A 159 -21.38 9.24 -14.24
N PHE A 160 -21.60 10.50 -13.88
CA PHE A 160 -21.24 11.09 -12.59
C PHE A 160 -22.52 11.58 -11.91
N SER A 161 -22.83 11.10 -10.70
CA SER A 161 -24.15 11.33 -10.10
C SER A 161 -24.37 12.73 -9.54
N GLY A 162 -23.30 13.42 -9.12
CA GLY A 162 -23.43 14.50 -8.14
C GLY A 162 -24.07 14.00 -6.84
N ASP A 163 -24.42 14.94 -5.97
CA ASP A 163 -25.08 14.63 -4.70
C ASP A 163 -26.58 14.47 -4.90
N THR A 164 -27.05 13.23 -4.82
CA THR A 164 -28.47 12.91 -4.98
C THR A 164 -28.83 11.67 -4.18
N VAL A 165 -30.12 11.50 -3.89
CA VAL A 165 -30.72 10.20 -3.54
C VAL A 165 -31.24 9.47 -4.77
N TYR A 166 -31.57 8.18 -4.64
CA TYR A 166 -32.21 7.43 -5.73
C TYR A 166 -33.58 8.03 -6.07
N VAL A 167 -33.79 8.33 -7.36
CA VAL A 167 -35.10 8.69 -7.93
C VAL A 167 -35.35 7.81 -9.16
N GLU A 168 -36.61 7.38 -9.35
CA GLU A 168 -36.96 6.42 -10.41
C GLU A 168 -36.64 6.93 -11.82
N GLU A 169 -36.69 8.24 -12.02
CA GLU A 169 -36.32 8.88 -13.28
C GLU A 169 -34.90 8.52 -13.73
N LEU A 170 -33.95 8.33 -12.80
CA LEU A 170 -32.56 7.99 -13.15
C LEU A 170 -32.46 6.63 -13.87
N ALA A 171 -33.40 5.70 -13.65
CA ALA A 171 -33.38 4.40 -14.34
C ALA A 171 -33.51 4.53 -15.87
N LYS A 172 -34.15 5.62 -16.35
CA LYS A 172 -34.32 5.91 -17.79
C LYS A 172 -33.01 6.15 -18.52
N MET A 173 -31.89 6.38 -17.81
CA MET A 173 -30.56 6.44 -18.42
C MET A 173 -30.26 5.20 -19.25
N SER A 174 -30.67 4.02 -18.77
CA SER A 174 -30.46 2.75 -19.47
C SER A 174 -31.20 2.66 -20.80
N GLU A 175 -32.21 3.47 -21.06
CA GLU A 175 -32.91 3.44 -22.35
C GLU A 175 -32.08 4.13 -23.44
N ARG A 176 -31.26 5.11 -23.06
CA ARG A 176 -30.53 5.98 -23.99
C ARG A 176 -29.03 5.68 -24.07
N TYR A 177 -28.44 5.18 -23.00
CA TYR A 177 -26.98 5.03 -22.88
C TYR A 177 -26.59 3.65 -22.36
N HIS A 178 -25.42 3.18 -22.78
CA HIS A 178 -24.73 2.09 -22.11
C HIS A 178 -23.70 2.67 -21.13
N ILE A 179 -24.02 2.62 -19.84
CA ILE A 179 -23.18 3.19 -18.78
C ILE A 179 -22.00 2.25 -18.51
N THR A 180 -20.84 2.57 -19.05
CA THR A 180 -19.62 1.77 -18.84
C THR A 180 -19.03 1.97 -17.45
N VAL A 181 -19.10 3.20 -16.93
CA VAL A 181 -18.64 3.54 -15.59
C VAL A 181 -19.62 4.51 -14.95
N ALA A 182 -20.04 4.19 -13.73
CA ALA A 182 -20.84 5.06 -12.89
C ALA A 182 -20.02 5.52 -11.68
N LEU A 183 -19.73 6.82 -11.60
CA LEU A 183 -19.13 7.46 -10.44
C LEU A 183 -20.28 8.01 -9.59
N MET A 184 -20.43 7.49 -8.36
CA MET A 184 -21.56 7.85 -7.51
C MET A 184 -21.08 8.45 -6.19
N ASN A 185 -21.57 9.65 -5.85
CA ASN A 185 -21.39 10.27 -4.54
C ASN A 185 -22.35 9.63 -3.54
N LEU A 186 -21.82 9.12 -2.43
CA LEU A 186 -22.55 8.35 -1.42
C LEU A 186 -22.49 9.05 -0.05
N GLY A 187 -22.34 8.30 1.03
CA GLY A 187 -22.08 8.84 2.37
C GLY A 187 -23.32 9.05 3.25
N LYS A 188 -24.53 8.92 2.67
CA LYS A 188 -25.80 9.10 3.38
C LYS A 188 -25.82 10.39 4.22
N ALA A 189 -25.41 11.49 3.61
CA ALA A 189 -25.49 12.82 4.23
C ALA A 189 -26.96 13.11 4.56
N THR A 190 -27.21 13.52 5.79
CA THR A 190 -28.56 13.67 6.35
C THR A 190 -28.65 14.96 7.15
N PHE A 191 -29.64 15.79 6.80
CA PHE A 191 -30.03 16.94 7.64
C PHE A 191 -31.09 16.49 8.64
N TYR A 192 -30.89 16.82 9.91
CA TYR A 192 -31.85 16.55 10.98
C TYR A 192 -32.71 17.78 11.24
N GLU A 193 -33.94 17.57 11.73
CA GLU A 193 -34.93 18.62 12.00
C GLU A 193 -35.36 19.37 10.74
N VAL A 194 -35.28 18.70 9.59
CA VAL A 194 -35.75 19.19 8.28
C VAL A 194 -36.73 18.17 7.71
N ASP A 195 -37.90 18.64 7.29
CA ASP A 195 -38.94 17.80 6.71
C ASP A 195 -38.58 17.33 5.29
N SER A 196 -39.41 16.44 4.70
CA SER A 196 -39.18 15.90 3.36
C SER A 196 -39.22 16.92 2.22
N GLU A 197 -39.69 18.14 2.50
CA GLU A 197 -39.79 19.26 1.57
C GLU A 197 -38.69 20.31 1.80
N GLY A 198 -37.76 20.07 2.74
CA GLY A 198 -36.66 20.99 3.02
C GLY A 198 -37.02 22.17 3.94
N ARG A 199 -38.13 22.08 4.69
CA ARG A 199 -38.58 23.10 5.65
C ARG A 199 -38.23 22.69 7.09
N PRO A 200 -38.21 23.61 8.07
CA PRO A 200 -38.01 23.26 9.48
C PRO A 200 -39.01 22.20 9.93
N GLY A 201 -38.50 21.03 10.33
CA GLY A 201 -39.26 19.87 10.75
C GLY A 201 -39.43 19.77 12.27
N GLN A 202 -40.07 18.70 12.72
CA GLN A 202 -40.17 18.33 14.14
C GLN A 202 -38.91 17.63 14.63
N PRO A 203 -38.66 17.59 15.96
CA PRO A 203 -37.55 16.81 16.52
C PRO A 203 -37.65 15.34 16.10
N GLY A 204 -36.64 14.86 15.37
CA GLY A 204 -36.57 13.50 14.82
C GLY A 204 -36.80 13.40 13.31
N ASP A 205 -37.24 14.47 12.64
CA ASP A 205 -37.28 14.53 11.18
C ASP A 205 -35.86 14.48 10.60
N ALA A 206 -35.69 13.77 9.48
CA ALA A 206 -34.41 13.60 8.83
C ALA A 206 -34.56 13.57 7.30
N LEU A 207 -33.84 14.46 6.62
CA LEU A 207 -33.78 14.54 5.17
C LEU A 207 -32.43 14.02 4.67
N GLN A 208 -32.44 12.82 4.08
CA GLN A 208 -31.29 12.26 3.40
C GLN A 208 -31.11 12.94 2.03
N ILE A 209 -29.88 13.37 1.73
CA ILE A 209 -29.56 14.18 0.54
C ILE A 209 -28.49 13.55 -0.36
N THR A 210 -27.82 12.49 0.09
CA THR A 210 -26.94 11.65 -0.75
C THR A 210 -27.29 10.18 -0.62
N MET A 211 -27.00 9.39 -1.65
CA MET A 211 -27.31 7.95 -1.68
C MET A 211 -26.61 7.20 -0.55
N ASP A 212 -27.31 6.19 -0.03
CA ASP A 212 -26.69 5.10 0.72
C ASP A 212 -26.32 3.94 -0.22
N GLY A 213 -25.61 2.94 0.31
CA GLY A 213 -25.16 1.77 -0.46
C GLY A 213 -26.32 1.00 -1.11
N ARG A 214 -27.49 0.86 -0.45
CA ARG A 214 -28.66 0.21 -1.04
C ARG A 214 -29.25 0.99 -2.21
N GLN A 215 -29.41 2.30 -2.06
CA GLN A 215 -29.88 3.17 -3.14
C GLN A 215 -28.92 3.15 -4.34
N ALA A 216 -27.61 3.20 -4.09
CA ALA A 216 -26.60 3.11 -5.14
C ALA A 216 -26.59 1.74 -5.83
N ALA A 217 -26.75 0.65 -5.07
CA ALA A 217 -26.83 -0.69 -5.64
C ALA A 217 -28.09 -0.89 -6.50
N ARG A 218 -29.22 -0.32 -6.07
CA ARG A 218 -30.45 -0.27 -6.88
C ARG A 218 -30.20 0.50 -8.17
N LEU A 219 -29.68 1.73 -8.08
CA LEU A 219 -29.39 2.56 -9.26
C LEU A 219 -28.47 1.84 -10.24
N PHE A 220 -27.38 1.24 -9.73
CA PHE A 220 -26.41 0.52 -10.53
C PHE A 220 -27.04 -0.61 -11.38
N ARG A 221 -27.98 -1.36 -10.80
CA ARG A 221 -28.73 -2.40 -11.51
C ARG A 221 -29.70 -1.81 -12.54
N ASP A 222 -30.45 -0.78 -12.15
CA ASP A 222 -31.48 -0.19 -12.99
C ASP A 222 -30.87 0.50 -14.22
N ILE A 223 -29.70 1.13 -14.08
CA ILE A 223 -28.96 1.73 -15.20
C ILE A 223 -28.12 0.72 -15.99
N LYS A 224 -28.03 -0.53 -15.51
CA LYS A 224 -27.24 -1.63 -16.08
C LYS A 224 -25.78 -1.24 -16.31
N ALA A 225 -25.16 -0.59 -15.34
CA ALA A 225 -23.77 -0.16 -15.46
C ALA A 225 -22.79 -1.35 -15.38
N ASP A 226 -21.65 -1.24 -16.07
CA ASP A 226 -20.62 -2.28 -16.03
C ASP A 226 -19.77 -2.20 -14.75
N VAL A 227 -19.38 -0.99 -14.35
CA VAL A 227 -18.52 -0.73 -13.18
C VAL A 227 -19.07 0.44 -12.35
N LEU A 228 -19.08 0.26 -11.02
CA LEU A 228 -19.39 1.30 -10.04
C LEU A 228 -18.12 1.79 -9.36
N VAL A 229 -17.93 3.11 -9.27
CA VAL A 229 -16.86 3.77 -8.51
C VAL A 229 -17.50 4.65 -7.43
N PRO A 230 -17.53 4.19 -6.17
CA PRO A 230 -18.04 4.98 -5.05
C PRO A 230 -17.13 6.17 -4.74
N MET A 231 -17.72 7.33 -4.46
CA MET A 231 -17.04 8.56 -4.04
C MET A 231 -17.84 9.27 -2.94
N HIS A 232 -17.30 10.34 -2.37
CA HIS A 232 -17.98 11.24 -1.44
C HIS A 232 -18.68 10.52 -0.26
N TYR A 233 -18.01 9.55 0.38
CA TYR A 233 -18.52 8.82 1.55
C TYR A 233 -17.63 8.97 2.79
N GLU A 234 -16.62 9.84 2.70
CA GLU A 234 -15.57 9.98 3.70
C GLU A 234 -15.03 11.42 3.75
N SER A 235 -14.20 11.68 4.76
CA SER A 235 -13.52 12.95 5.00
C SER A 235 -14.38 14.08 5.61
N TRP A 236 -15.71 13.98 5.62
CA TRP A 236 -16.59 14.96 6.27
C TRP A 236 -17.37 14.41 7.47
N ASP A 237 -17.66 15.27 8.44
CA ASP A 237 -18.42 14.95 9.67
C ASP A 237 -19.87 14.52 9.42
N HIS A 238 -20.49 15.02 8.35
CA HIS A 238 -21.92 14.84 8.13
C HIS A 238 -22.28 13.50 7.46
N PHE A 239 -21.28 12.72 7.04
CA PHE A 239 -21.52 11.38 6.49
C PHE A 239 -21.87 10.40 7.59
N THR A 240 -23.01 9.73 7.43
CA THR A 240 -23.51 8.73 8.39
C THR A 240 -23.24 7.30 7.95
N GLN A 241 -22.77 7.12 6.71
CA GLN A 241 -22.42 5.83 6.14
C GLN A 241 -21.04 5.89 5.50
N HIS A 242 -20.16 4.94 5.82
CA HIS A 242 -18.80 4.89 5.29
C HIS A 242 -18.57 3.61 4.50
N LYS A 243 -17.34 3.44 4.03
CA LYS A 243 -16.93 2.34 3.17
C LYS A 243 -17.34 0.96 3.67
N GLU A 244 -17.23 0.68 4.96
CA GLU A 244 -17.52 -0.66 5.48
C GLU A 244 -19.02 -0.99 5.41
N GLU A 245 -19.87 -0.05 5.80
CA GLU A 245 -21.32 -0.18 5.70
C GLU A 245 -21.76 -0.28 4.24
N ILE A 246 -21.21 0.57 3.37
CA ILE A 246 -21.47 0.55 1.92
C ILE A 246 -21.03 -0.79 1.29
N SER A 247 -19.84 -1.28 1.65
CA SER A 247 -19.31 -2.53 1.10
C SER A 247 -20.18 -3.73 1.48
N LYS A 248 -20.70 -3.75 2.71
CA LYS A 248 -21.62 -4.78 3.18
C LYS A 248 -22.93 -4.74 2.41
N GLU A 249 -23.49 -3.54 2.20
CA GLU A 249 -24.70 -3.40 1.40
C GLU A 249 -24.47 -3.83 -0.06
N PHE A 250 -23.34 -3.49 -0.67
CA PHE A 250 -22.99 -3.97 -2.00
C PHE A 250 -22.80 -5.48 -2.10
N GLU A 251 -22.33 -6.12 -1.02
CA GLU A 251 -22.24 -7.58 -0.90
C GLU A 251 -23.63 -8.21 -0.80
N ASP A 252 -24.47 -7.71 0.12
CA ASP A 252 -25.86 -8.14 0.32
C ASP A 252 -26.70 -7.97 -0.98
N GLU A 253 -26.43 -6.91 -1.74
CA GLU A 253 -27.09 -6.56 -3.00
C GLU A 253 -26.47 -7.25 -4.22
N GLY A 254 -25.39 -8.03 -4.04
CA GLY A 254 -24.77 -8.87 -5.08
C GLY A 254 -23.96 -8.11 -6.15
N ILE A 255 -23.61 -6.85 -5.91
CA ILE A 255 -22.93 -6.01 -6.91
C ILE A 255 -21.44 -5.78 -6.61
N LEU A 256 -20.94 -6.17 -5.44
CA LEU A 256 -19.58 -5.89 -4.98
C LEU A 256 -18.48 -6.25 -5.99
N SER A 257 -18.66 -7.32 -6.78
CA SER A 257 -17.69 -7.75 -7.80
C SER A 257 -17.51 -6.76 -8.95
N LYS A 258 -18.47 -5.85 -9.15
CA LYS A 258 -18.45 -4.77 -10.15
C LYS A 258 -18.11 -3.41 -9.52
N VAL A 259 -17.77 -3.37 -8.23
CA VAL A 259 -17.40 -2.16 -7.52
C VAL A 259 -15.89 -2.01 -7.49
N CYS A 260 -15.38 -0.88 -7.99
CA CYS A 260 -13.96 -0.56 -7.98
C CYS A 260 -13.66 0.51 -6.94
N TRP A 261 -12.99 0.10 -5.85
CA TRP A 261 -12.41 1.03 -4.88
C TRP A 261 -11.00 1.44 -5.32
N LEU A 262 -10.69 2.73 -5.26
CA LEU A 262 -9.40 3.27 -5.71
C LEU A 262 -8.34 3.26 -4.57
N GLU A 263 -7.83 2.08 -4.18
CA GLU A 263 -6.88 1.90 -3.05
C GLU A 263 -5.41 1.60 -3.48
N PRO A 264 -4.38 2.03 -2.72
CA PRO A 264 -2.96 1.85 -3.07
C PRO A 264 -2.39 0.47 -2.72
N VAL A 265 -3.22 -0.56 -2.49
CA VAL A 265 -2.75 -1.90 -2.04
C VAL A 265 -1.78 -2.52 -3.05
N LEU A 266 -2.10 -2.44 -4.34
CA LEU A 266 -1.25 -2.96 -5.41
C LEU A 266 0.08 -2.21 -5.50
N ALA A 267 0.07 -0.89 -5.31
CA ALA A 267 1.29 -0.08 -5.34
C ALA A 267 2.28 -0.50 -4.23
N CYS A 268 1.78 -0.63 -3.00
CA CYS A 268 2.60 -1.05 -1.87
C CYS A 268 3.10 -2.49 -2.05
N PHE A 269 2.24 -3.39 -2.55
CA PHE A 269 2.61 -4.77 -2.88
C PHE A 269 3.77 -4.85 -3.87
N LEU A 270 3.71 -4.09 -4.97
CA LEU A 270 4.76 -4.09 -6.01
C LEU A 270 6.08 -3.51 -5.49
N VAL A 271 6.05 -2.50 -4.63
CA VAL A 271 7.27 -1.99 -4.00
C VAL A 271 7.90 -3.02 -3.07
N ILE A 272 7.10 -3.69 -2.24
CA ILE A 272 7.60 -4.76 -1.36
C ILE A 272 8.12 -5.96 -2.17
N MET A 273 7.48 -6.26 -3.30
CA MET A 273 7.95 -7.28 -4.25
C MET A 273 9.35 -7.00 -4.78
N ASN A 274 9.63 -5.76 -5.19
CA ASN A 274 10.94 -5.39 -5.73
C ASN A 274 12.02 -5.27 -4.67
N THR A 275 11.68 -4.77 -3.48
CA THR A 275 12.65 -4.53 -2.40
C THR A 275 12.99 -5.83 -1.68
N TRP A 276 12.05 -6.39 -0.93
CA TRP A 276 12.24 -7.62 -0.16
C TRP A 276 12.43 -8.84 -1.04
N GLY A 277 11.71 -8.93 -2.17
CA GLY A 277 11.83 -10.09 -3.06
C GLY A 277 13.22 -10.27 -3.62
N MET A 278 13.91 -9.17 -3.97
CA MET A 278 15.30 -9.25 -4.42
C MET A 278 16.26 -9.62 -3.28
N ILE A 279 16.03 -9.11 -2.07
CA ILE A 279 16.83 -9.42 -0.87
C ILE A 279 16.77 -10.89 -0.50
N ILE A 280 15.57 -11.47 -0.39
CA ILE A 280 15.41 -12.89 -0.01
C ILE A 280 15.81 -13.85 -1.14
N SER A 281 16.09 -13.32 -2.33
CA SER A 281 16.66 -14.04 -3.47
C SER A 281 18.19 -14.02 -3.50
N PHE A 282 18.85 -13.37 -2.53
CA PHE A 282 20.30 -13.16 -2.55
C PHE A 282 21.11 -14.47 -2.58
N GLY A 283 20.61 -15.57 -2.00
CA GLY A 283 21.29 -16.87 -2.03
C GLY A 283 21.64 -17.38 -3.44
N VAL A 284 20.83 -16.98 -4.45
CA VAL A 284 21.10 -17.25 -5.87
C VAL A 284 22.38 -16.54 -6.31
N PHE A 285 22.46 -15.24 -6.05
CA PHE A 285 23.59 -14.39 -6.42
C PHE A 285 24.83 -14.69 -5.59
N GLN A 286 24.67 -15.03 -4.31
CA GLN A 286 25.76 -15.48 -3.46
C GLN A 286 26.45 -16.70 -4.05
N THR A 287 25.66 -17.69 -4.45
CA THR A 287 26.17 -18.92 -5.08
C THR A 287 26.86 -18.62 -6.42
N TYR A 288 26.31 -17.70 -7.22
CA TYR A 288 26.91 -17.28 -8.48
C TYR A 288 28.23 -16.53 -8.30
N TYR A 289 28.29 -15.54 -7.39
CA TYR A 289 29.47 -14.71 -7.14
C TYR A 289 30.64 -15.48 -6.55
N VAL A 290 30.39 -16.41 -5.61
CA VAL A 290 31.43 -17.28 -5.08
C VAL A 290 32.08 -18.09 -6.20
N SER A 291 31.29 -18.58 -7.15
CA SER A 291 31.82 -19.38 -8.26
C SER A 291 32.55 -18.59 -9.34
N THR A 292 32.30 -17.29 -9.47
CA THR A 292 32.80 -16.45 -10.58
C THR A 292 33.88 -15.46 -10.18
N LEU A 293 33.85 -14.94 -8.94
CA LEU A 293 34.78 -13.91 -8.46
C LEU A 293 35.90 -14.45 -7.58
N HIS A 294 35.88 -15.76 -7.29
CA HIS A 294 36.84 -16.44 -6.41
C HIS A 294 37.05 -15.76 -5.04
N GLN A 295 36.02 -15.08 -4.53
CA GLN A 295 36.00 -14.46 -3.21
C GLN A 295 35.51 -15.45 -2.15
N THR A 296 35.82 -15.18 -0.88
CA THR A 296 35.29 -16.02 0.20
C THR A 296 33.77 -15.82 0.35
N ARG A 297 33.09 -16.80 0.94
CA ARG A 297 31.64 -16.69 1.20
C ARG A 297 31.34 -15.56 2.18
N SER A 298 32.25 -15.27 3.10
CA SER A 298 32.13 -14.15 4.05
C SER A 298 32.17 -12.82 3.31
N ASP A 299 33.10 -12.65 2.36
CA ASP A 299 33.20 -11.45 1.53
C ASP A 299 31.91 -11.25 0.73
N ILE A 300 31.47 -12.26 -0.02
CA ILE A 300 30.24 -12.14 -0.83
C ILE A 300 29.01 -11.84 0.05
N ALA A 301 28.91 -12.41 1.25
CA ALA A 301 27.77 -12.19 2.15
C ALA A 301 27.63 -10.71 2.57
N TRP A 302 28.72 -9.92 2.59
CA TRP A 302 28.65 -8.48 2.88
C TRP A 302 27.76 -7.73 1.90
N VAL A 303 27.71 -8.11 0.63
CA VAL A 303 26.87 -7.43 -0.38
C VAL A 303 25.39 -7.49 0.04
N GLY A 304 24.88 -8.69 0.32
CA GLY A 304 23.50 -8.88 0.75
C GLY A 304 23.24 -8.25 2.12
N SER A 305 24.17 -8.43 3.08
CA SER A 305 24.04 -7.89 4.43
C SER A 305 24.02 -6.36 4.48
N ILE A 306 24.82 -5.67 3.66
CA ILE A 306 24.76 -4.21 3.50
C ILE A 306 23.40 -3.78 2.97
N ALA A 307 22.86 -4.49 1.96
CA ALA A 307 21.55 -4.15 1.41
C ALA A 307 20.41 -4.30 2.46
N VAL A 308 20.44 -5.36 3.27
CA VAL A 308 19.47 -5.56 4.36
C VAL A 308 19.65 -4.54 5.48
N PHE A 309 20.89 -4.23 5.85
CA PHE A 309 21.19 -3.19 6.82
C PHE A 309 20.60 -1.85 6.41
N LEU A 310 20.86 -1.41 5.18
CA LEU A 310 20.38 -0.12 4.68
C LEU A 310 18.86 -0.10 4.52
N LEU A 311 18.23 -1.21 4.13
CA LEU A 311 16.77 -1.34 4.11
C LEU A 311 16.15 -0.95 5.46
N PHE A 312 16.70 -1.46 6.58
CA PHE A 312 16.17 -1.17 7.91
C PHE A 312 16.67 0.15 8.50
N PHE A 313 17.96 0.44 8.36
CA PHE A 313 18.60 1.59 8.99
C PHE A 313 18.13 2.91 8.36
N MET A 314 17.99 2.96 7.04
CA MET A 314 17.46 4.15 6.35
C MET A 314 15.97 4.39 6.64
N GLY A 315 15.28 3.45 7.29
CA GLY A 315 13.92 3.64 7.77
C GLY A 315 13.76 4.84 8.70
N ILE A 316 14.82 5.19 9.45
CA ILE A 316 14.88 6.40 10.29
C ILE A 316 14.77 7.67 9.43
N VAL A 317 15.48 7.71 8.30
CA VAL A 317 15.52 8.87 7.40
C VAL A 317 14.23 8.93 6.57
N SER A 318 13.86 7.83 5.94
CA SER A 318 12.69 7.77 5.05
C SER A 318 11.38 7.95 5.80
N GLY A 319 11.28 7.49 7.05
CA GLY A 319 10.15 7.75 7.93
C GLY A 319 9.95 9.23 8.21
N ARG A 320 11.03 9.95 8.56
CA ARG A 320 10.96 11.40 8.80
C ARG A 320 10.59 12.20 7.56
N LEU A 321 11.19 11.84 6.42
CA LEU A 321 10.87 12.48 5.15
C LEU A 321 9.39 12.25 4.80
N THR A 322 8.87 11.05 5.07
CA THR A 322 7.45 10.73 4.88
C THR A 322 6.56 11.55 5.81
N ASP A 323 6.89 11.60 7.11
CA ASP A 323 6.15 12.40 8.09
C ASP A 323 6.14 13.88 7.72
N ALA A 324 7.28 14.40 7.21
CA ALA A 324 7.41 15.76 6.72
C ALA A 324 6.71 16.04 5.37
N GLY A 325 5.99 15.07 4.81
CA GLY A 325 5.20 15.24 3.58
C GLY A 325 5.93 14.88 2.29
N HIS A 326 7.18 14.42 2.36
CA HIS A 326 7.99 14.11 1.19
C HIS A 326 7.86 12.65 0.73
N LEU A 327 6.71 12.00 0.96
CA LEU A 327 6.49 10.59 0.61
C LEU A 327 6.81 10.31 -0.87
N ARG A 328 6.31 11.15 -1.78
CA ARG A 328 6.46 10.94 -3.23
C ARG A 328 7.91 11.08 -3.67
N VAL A 329 8.60 12.13 -3.23
CA VAL A 329 10.02 12.37 -3.55
C VAL A 329 10.89 11.24 -3.01
N THR A 330 10.64 10.82 -1.76
CA THR A 330 11.36 9.71 -1.11
C THR A 330 11.16 8.40 -1.86
N THR A 331 9.93 8.10 -2.28
CA THR A 331 9.59 6.89 -3.03
C THR A 331 10.20 6.91 -4.43
N ILE A 332 10.15 8.04 -5.15
CA ILE A 332 10.78 8.19 -6.47
C ILE A 332 12.30 8.02 -6.35
N ALA A 333 12.94 8.69 -5.40
CA ALA A 333 14.37 8.58 -5.17
C ALA A 333 14.78 7.13 -4.86
N GLY A 334 14.00 6.46 -4.01
CA GLY A 334 14.21 5.04 -3.69
C GLY A 334 14.08 4.12 -4.90
N ALA A 335 13.02 4.28 -5.70
CA ALA A 335 12.79 3.50 -6.91
C ALA A 335 13.90 3.70 -7.95
N VAL A 336 14.33 4.95 -8.17
CA VAL A 336 15.44 5.28 -9.07
C VAL A 336 16.73 4.61 -8.60
N LEU A 337 17.07 4.69 -7.31
CA LEU A 337 18.28 4.06 -6.77
C LEU A 337 18.27 2.53 -6.88
N VAL A 338 17.11 1.88 -6.65
CA VAL A 338 16.99 0.43 -6.81
C VAL A 338 17.21 0.04 -8.27
N VAL A 339 16.48 0.67 -9.20
CA VAL A 339 16.57 0.37 -10.63
C VAL A 339 17.98 0.65 -11.15
N PHE A 340 18.54 1.82 -10.83
CA PHE A 340 19.89 2.20 -11.19
C PHE A 340 20.93 1.23 -10.62
N GLY A 341 20.83 0.88 -9.33
CA GLY A 341 21.72 -0.10 -8.68
C GLY A 341 21.67 -1.47 -9.36
N THR A 342 20.49 -1.96 -9.73
CA THR A 342 20.33 -3.23 -10.48
C THR A 342 20.98 -3.15 -11.86
N PHE A 343 20.75 -2.07 -12.62
CA PHE A 343 21.40 -1.87 -13.92
C PHE A 343 22.92 -1.73 -13.80
N MET A 344 23.42 -1.02 -12.79
CA MET A 344 24.87 -0.90 -12.55
C MET A 344 25.47 -2.24 -12.15
N THR A 345 24.75 -3.06 -11.36
CA THR A 345 25.16 -4.42 -11.00
C THR A 345 25.40 -5.27 -12.26
N SER A 346 24.57 -5.09 -13.31
CA SER A 346 24.73 -5.79 -14.59
C SER A 346 26.05 -5.52 -15.34
N LEU A 347 26.75 -4.42 -14.99
CA LEU A 347 28.00 -3.99 -15.63
C LEU A 347 29.24 -4.36 -14.82
N THR A 348 29.04 -4.91 -13.62
CA THR A 348 30.12 -5.18 -12.68
C THR A 348 30.97 -6.37 -13.14
N LYS A 349 32.28 -6.25 -12.90
CA LYS A 349 33.27 -7.30 -13.17
C LYS A 349 34.08 -7.68 -11.95
N THR A 350 34.03 -6.86 -10.90
CA THR A 350 34.85 -7.01 -9.69
C THR A 350 33.98 -6.86 -8.45
N TYR A 351 34.43 -7.48 -7.36
CA TYR A 351 33.70 -7.54 -6.09
C TYR A 351 33.30 -6.16 -5.53
N TRP A 352 34.23 -5.19 -5.49
CA TRP A 352 33.94 -3.86 -4.95
C TRP A 352 32.85 -3.11 -5.74
N GLN A 353 32.76 -3.34 -7.05
CA GLN A 353 31.71 -2.75 -7.87
C GLN A 353 30.32 -3.31 -7.51
N ILE A 354 30.25 -4.59 -7.15
CA ILE A 354 29.00 -5.24 -6.70
C ILE A 354 28.59 -4.71 -5.32
N ILE A 355 29.54 -4.49 -4.40
CA ILE A 355 29.23 -3.82 -3.12
C ILE A 355 28.60 -2.45 -3.38
N LEU A 356 29.18 -1.64 -4.25
CA LEU A 356 28.67 -0.29 -4.51
C LEU A 356 27.31 -0.30 -5.21
N ALA A 357 27.13 -1.14 -6.23
CA ALA A 357 25.91 -1.17 -7.03
C ALA A 357 24.75 -1.91 -6.32
N GLN A 358 24.99 -3.15 -5.87
CA GLN A 358 23.96 -4.01 -5.30
C GLN A 358 23.82 -3.84 -3.78
N GLY A 359 24.94 -3.70 -3.06
CA GLY A 359 24.93 -3.53 -1.61
C GLY A 359 24.45 -2.14 -1.22
N LEU A 360 25.21 -1.12 -1.61
CA LEU A 360 25.01 0.27 -1.19
C LEU A 360 23.88 0.96 -1.96
N CYS A 361 23.95 1.05 -3.29
CA CYS A 361 22.97 1.80 -4.08
C CYS A 361 21.58 1.19 -3.99
N THR A 362 21.42 -0.10 -4.28
CA THR A 362 20.13 -0.78 -4.12
C THR A 362 19.68 -0.82 -2.66
N GLY A 363 20.59 -0.99 -1.69
CA GLY A 363 20.26 -0.94 -0.26
C GLY A 363 19.71 0.41 0.21
N LEU A 364 20.33 1.52 -0.20
CA LEU A 364 19.82 2.87 0.07
C LEU A 364 18.44 3.06 -0.55
N GLY A 365 18.28 2.64 -1.82
CA GLY A 365 16.99 2.74 -2.51
C GLY A 365 15.89 1.93 -1.80
N ASN A 366 16.21 0.71 -1.38
CA ASN A 366 15.32 -0.17 -0.62
C ASN A 366 14.84 0.49 0.69
N GLY A 367 15.77 1.09 1.45
CA GLY A 367 15.42 1.73 2.72
C GLY A 367 14.65 3.05 2.58
N LEU A 368 14.80 3.74 1.44
CA LEU A 368 13.93 4.86 1.07
C LEU A 368 12.52 4.41 0.66
N LEU A 369 12.30 3.15 0.31
CA LEU A 369 11.00 2.64 -0.16
C LEU A 369 10.17 1.97 0.93
N LEU A 370 10.81 1.23 1.86
CA LEU A 370 10.09 0.39 2.82
C LEU A 370 9.15 1.21 3.73
N THR A 371 9.68 2.22 4.41
CA THR A 371 8.91 3.00 5.39
C THR A 371 7.79 3.80 4.75
N PRO A 372 7.98 4.53 3.65
CA PRO A 372 6.89 5.28 3.03
C PRO A 372 5.72 4.39 2.59
N MET A 373 5.99 3.18 2.09
CA MET A 373 4.92 2.24 1.69
C MET A 373 4.16 1.68 2.89
N MET A 374 4.85 1.39 4.00
CA MET A 374 4.17 0.97 5.22
C MET A 374 3.30 2.09 5.79
N THR A 375 3.80 3.33 5.80
CA THR A 375 3.02 4.50 6.23
C THR A 375 1.82 4.72 5.32
N LEU A 376 1.98 4.60 4.00
CA LEU A 376 0.91 4.76 3.03
C LEU A 376 -0.27 3.83 3.32
N ILE A 377 -0.04 2.56 3.63
CA ILE A 377 -1.14 1.63 3.97
C ILE A 377 -1.89 2.10 5.23
N THR A 378 -1.17 2.59 6.23
CA THR A 378 -1.79 3.04 7.49
C THR A 378 -2.67 4.28 7.32
N THR A 379 -2.48 5.07 6.26
CA THR A 379 -3.37 6.21 5.97
C THR A 379 -4.69 5.79 5.34
N TYR A 380 -4.72 4.65 4.63
CA TYR A 380 -5.92 4.14 3.95
C TYR A 380 -6.72 3.13 4.78
N PHE A 381 -6.06 2.40 5.69
CA PHE A 381 -6.69 1.28 6.40
C PHE A 381 -6.53 1.40 7.92
N ARG A 382 -7.64 1.40 8.66
CA ARG A 382 -7.65 1.31 10.13
C ARG A 382 -8.15 -0.06 10.64
N ARG A 383 -9.38 -0.48 10.27
CA ARG A 383 -10.00 -1.73 10.78
C ARG A 383 -9.38 -3.02 10.22
N ARG A 384 -8.94 -3.03 8.96
CA ARG A 384 -8.35 -4.21 8.29
C ARG A 384 -6.82 -4.13 8.13
N LEU A 385 -6.17 -3.20 8.83
CA LEU A 385 -4.76 -2.89 8.65
C LEU A 385 -3.85 -4.13 8.68
N ALA A 386 -4.06 -5.04 9.64
CA ALA A 386 -3.27 -6.26 9.76
C ALA A 386 -3.41 -7.21 8.56
N LEU A 387 -4.63 -7.33 8.00
CA LEU A 387 -4.87 -8.16 6.81
C LEU A 387 -4.20 -7.55 5.58
N VAL A 388 -4.34 -6.24 5.39
CA VAL A 388 -3.76 -5.52 4.25
C VAL A 388 -2.23 -5.49 4.32
N MET A 389 -1.65 -5.27 5.50
CA MET A 389 -0.21 -5.42 5.72
C MET A 389 0.27 -6.84 5.41
N GLY A 390 -0.53 -7.87 5.76
CA GLY A 390 -0.26 -9.25 5.40
C GLY A 390 -0.23 -9.47 3.88
N ILE A 391 -1.22 -8.95 3.16
CA ILE A 391 -1.28 -9.02 1.69
C ILE A 391 -0.08 -8.30 1.05
N VAL A 392 0.23 -7.08 1.50
CA VAL A 392 1.37 -6.33 0.98
C VAL A 392 2.70 -7.03 1.30
N ALA A 393 2.84 -7.60 2.50
CA ALA A 393 4.01 -8.39 2.87
C ALA A 393 4.19 -9.62 1.97
N CYS A 394 3.11 -10.23 1.46
CA CYS A 394 3.20 -11.30 0.47
C CYS A 394 3.92 -10.89 -0.83
N GLY A 395 3.97 -9.60 -1.15
CA GLY A 395 4.77 -9.09 -2.26
C GLY A 395 6.23 -9.57 -2.19
N SER A 396 6.81 -9.62 -0.98
CA SER A 396 8.18 -10.08 -0.77
C SER A 396 8.41 -11.50 -1.32
N VAL A 397 7.47 -12.40 -1.05
CA VAL A 397 7.52 -13.79 -1.51
C VAL A 397 7.30 -13.88 -3.01
N THR A 398 6.37 -13.12 -3.55
CA THR A 398 6.13 -13.07 -5.00
C THR A 398 7.40 -12.66 -5.74
N GLY A 399 8.11 -11.63 -5.26
CA GLY A 399 9.41 -11.26 -5.83
C GLY A 399 10.47 -12.34 -5.58
N GLY A 400 10.46 -12.96 -4.40
CA GLY A 400 11.29 -14.12 -4.05
C GLY A 400 11.03 -15.39 -4.87
N LEU A 401 9.96 -15.43 -5.67
CA LEU A 401 9.70 -16.48 -6.65
C LEU A 401 10.09 -16.02 -8.06
N ILE A 402 9.79 -14.76 -8.41
CA ILE A 402 10.10 -14.18 -9.73
C ILE A 402 11.61 -14.10 -9.96
N TYR A 403 12.37 -13.46 -9.06
CA TYR A 403 13.78 -13.18 -9.30
C TYR A 403 14.66 -14.46 -9.34
N PRO A 404 14.50 -15.45 -8.44
CA PRO A 404 15.25 -16.69 -8.56
C PRO A 404 14.87 -17.50 -9.79
N SER A 405 13.58 -17.51 -10.19
CA SER A 405 13.14 -18.17 -11.41
C SER A 405 13.76 -17.54 -12.65
N MET A 406 13.77 -16.20 -12.72
CA MET A 406 14.48 -15.48 -13.77
C MET A 406 15.97 -15.80 -13.78
N ALA A 407 16.64 -15.80 -12.62
CA ALA A 407 18.05 -16.15 -12.55
C ALA A 407 18.32 -17.58 -13.02
N ARG A 408 17.47 -18.54 -12.62
CA ARG A 408 17.56 -19.95 -13.02
C ARG A 408 17.51 -20.11 -14.54
N THR A 409 16.59 -19.41 -15.21
CA THR A 409 16.38 -19.55 -16.65
C THR A 409 17.31 -18.66 -17.48
N LEU A 410 17.57 -17.43 -17.02
CA LEU A 410 18.26 -16.40 -17.81
C LEU A 410 19.79 -16.43 -17.64
N LEU A 411 20.31 -16.78 -16.46
CA LEU A 411 21.77 -16.82 -16.27
C LEU A 411 22.46 -17.79 -17.24
N PRO A 412 21.96 -19.02 -17.46
CA PRO A 412 22.60 -19.95 -18.40
C PRO A 412 22.37 -19.58 -19.86
N THR A 413 21.29 -18.87 -20.19
CA THR A 413 20.87 -18.64 -21.59
C THR A 413 21.37 -17.32 -22.16
N ILE A 414 21.29 -16.23 -21.38
CA ILE A 414 21.64 -14.87 -21.83
C ILE A 414 22.73 -14.21 -20.98
N GLY A 415 23.24 -14.91 -19.96
CA GLY A 415 24.35 -14.46 -19.12
C GLY A 415 23.98 -13.45 -18.04
N PHE A 416 24.96 -13.12 -17.20
CA PHE A 416 24.78 -12.27 -16.00
C PHE A 416 24.25 -10.88 -16.31
N GLY A 417 24.89 -10.16 -17.24
CA GLY A 417 24.53 -8.77 -17.53
C GLY A 417 23.09 -8.64 -18.03
N TRP A 418 22.66 -9.44 -19.00
CA TRP A 418 21.30 -9.36 -19.50
C TRP A 418 20.24 -9.91 -18.53
N THR A 419 20.60 -10.87 -17.68
CA THR A 419 19.71 -11.32 -16.60
C THR A 419 19.37 -10.17 -15.64
N LEU A 420 20.38 -9.45 -15.16
CA LEU A 420 20.19 -8.31 -14.25
C LEU A 420 19.43 -7.17 -14.92
N ARG A 421 19.67 -6.90 -16.21
CA ARG A 421 18.89 -5.91 -16.98
C ARG A 421 17.43 -6.30 -17.12
N ALA A 422 17.13 -7.57 -17.41
CA ALA A 422 15.76 -8.06 -17.48
C ALA A 422 15.02 -7.88 -16.14
N MET A 423 15.69 -8.18 -15.02
CA MET A 423 15.16 -7.89 -13.68
C MET A 423 14.94 -6.39 -13.45
N GLY A 424 15.90 -5.55 -13.88
CA GLY A 424 15.80 -4.10 -13.82
C GLY A 424 14.64 -3.52 -14.62
N PHE A 425 14.29 -4.09 -15.79
CA PHE A 425 13.11 -3.68 -16.55
C PHE A 425 11.80 -4.04 -15.86
N ILE A 426 11.73 -5.21 -15.20
CA ILE A 426 10.56 -5.58 -14.38
C ILE A 426 10.42 -4.62 -13.20
N GLN A 427 11.52 -4.33 -12.50
CA GLN A 427 11.54 -3.35 -11.40
C GLN A 427 11.07 -1.99 -11.90
N LEU A 428 11.58 -1.50 -13.03
CA LEU A 428 11.17 -0.23 -13.63
C LEU A 428 9.67 -0.18 -13.94
N GLY A 429 9.14 -1.19 -14.62
CA GLY A 429 7.71 -1.25 -14.98
C GLY A 429 6.80 -1.33 -13.75
N THR A 430 7.15 -2.15 -12.77
CA THR A 430 6.36 -2.33 -11.56
C THR A 430 6.46 -1.14 -10.60
N PHE A 431 7.62 -0.48 -10.50
CA PHE A 431 7.74 0.79 -9.79
C PHE A 431 7.00 1.92 -10.48
N ALA A 432 6.96 1.98 -11.82
CA ALA A 432 6.16 2.97 -12.53
C ALA A 432 4.66 2.82 -12.19
N ILE A 433 4.15 1.59 -12.18
CA ILE A 433 2.77 1.30 -11.75
C ILE A 433 2.56 1.71 -10.29
N ALA A 434 3.48 1.36 -9.39
CA ALA A 434 3.37 1.69 -7.98
C ALA A 434 3.40 3.20 -7.71
N LEU A 435 4.24 3.96 -8.42
CA LEU A 435 4.33 5.41 -8.29
C LEU A 435 3.08 6.15 -8.79
N ILE A 436 2.35 5.57 -9.75
CA ILE A 436 1.06 6.10 -10.21
C ILE A 436 -0.02 5.87 -9.14
N GLY A 437 -0.04 4.68 -8.52
CA GLY A 437 -1.09 4.28 -7.56
C GLY A 437 -0.83 4.66 -6.10
N GLY A 438 0.40 5.01 -5.72
CA GLY A 438 0.79 5.23 -4.32
C GLY A 438 0.78 6.70 -3.88
N LYS A 439 -0.42 7.29 -3.72
CA LYS A 439 -0.57 8.68 -3.25
C LYS A 439 -1.01 8.74 -1.79
N PRO A 440 -0.43 9.62 -0.94
CA PRO A 440 -0.81 9.71 0.47
C PRO A 440 -2.19 10.37 0.65
N LYS A 441 -2.94 9.91 1.65
CA LYS A 441 -4.27 10.45 2.01
C LYS A 441 -4.25 11.52 3.12
N GLN A 442 -3.13 11.67 3.84
CA GLN A 442 -3.05 12.55 5.02
C GLN A 442 -1.95 13.61 4.89
N ALA A 443 -2.19 14.80 5.45
CA ALA A 443 -1.21 15.86 5.57
C ALA A 443 0.10 15.43 6.27
N PRO A 444 1.19 16.15 5.97
CA PRO A 444 2.43 16.08 6.72
C PRO A 444 2.19 16.25 8.22
N ARG A 445 2.73 15.36 9.04
CA ARG A 445 2.73 15.50 10.50
C ARG A 445 4.02 16.19 10.93
N LYS A 446 4.00 16.84 12.09
CA LYS A 446 5.25 17.33 12.70
C LYS A 446 6.16 16.12 12.95
N PRO A 447 7.39 16.10 12.39
CA PRO A 447 8.26 14.96 12.54
C PRO A 447 8.65 14.80 14.02
N ALA A 448 8.33 13.65 14.60
CA ALA A 448 8.70 13.29 15.97
C ALA A 448 10.23 13.34 16.16
N PRO A 449 10.78 13.43 17.39
CA PRO A 449 12.23 13.39 17.62
C PRO A 449 12.91 12.15 17.00
N VAL A 450 14.10 12.31 16.42
CA VAL A 450 14.84 11.24 15.70
C VAL A 450 15.17 10.06 16.61
N LEU A 451 15.54 10.34 17.86
CA LEU A 451 15.94 9.35 18.84
C LEU A 451 15.22 9.62 20.15
N ASP A 452 14.54 8.60 20.64
CA ASP A 452 14.06 8.54 22.00
C ASP A 452 15.05 7.77 22.86
N TRP A 453 16.00 8.46 23.50
CA TRP A 453 16.98 7.83 24.39
C TRP A 453 16.35 7.23 25.66
N THR A 454 15.08 7.54 25.96
CA THR A 454 14.40 6.98 27.14
C THR A 454 14.13 5.49 27.00
N VAL A 455 14.17 4.94 25.78
CA VAL A 455 14.00 3.50 25.51
C VAL A 455 15.00 2.62 26.27
N PHE A 456 16.23 3.10 26.48
CA PHE A 456 17.26 2.35 27.20
C PHE A 456 17.06 2.33 28.72
N LYS A 457 16.16 3.18 29.23
CA LYS A 457 15.74 3.18 30.64
C LYS A 457 14.56 2.24 30.88
N GLU A 458 13.85 1.85 29.82
CA GLU A 458 12.72 0.92 29.89
C GLU A 458 13.21 -0.51 29.74
N SER A 459 13.09 -1.30 30.81
CA SER A 459 13.60 -2.67 30.86
C SER A 459 12.97 -3.59 29.81
N VAL A 460 11.64 -3.52 29.64
CA VAL A 460 10.91 -4.33 28.64
C VAL A 460 11.38 -4.01 27.23
N PHE A 461 11.48 -2.72 26.89
CA PHE A 461 11.89 -2.29 25.57
C PHE A 461 13.35 -2.66 25.28
N THR A 462 14.24 -2.43 26.24
CA THR A 462 15.67 -2.76 26.10
C THR A 462 15.88 -4.27 25.91
N LEU A 463 15.20 -5.10 26.69
CA LEU A 463 15.26 -6.55 26.53
C LEU A 463 14.71 -6.97 25.16
N TYR A 464 13.58 -6.42 24.73
CA TYR A 464 13.02 -6.71 23.42
C TYR A 464 13.94 -6.28 22.26
N LEU A 465 14.60 -5.13 22.38
CA LEU A 465 15.58 -4.62 21.43
C LEU A 465 16.78 -5.58 21.29
N VAL A 466 17.38 -5.98 22.42
CA VAL A 466 18.51 -6.92 22.44
C VAL A 466 18.09 -8.28 21.89
N GLY A 467 16.92 -8.79 22.28
CA GLY A 467 16.39 -10.04 21.76
C GLY A 467 16.14 -10.00 20.25
N SER A 468 15.57 -8.91 19.73
CA SER A 468 15.34 -8.73 18.30
C SER A 468 16.65 -8.63 17.51
N PHE A 469 17.65 -7.91 18.04
CA PHE A 469 19.00 -7.88 17.48
C PHE A 469 19.60 -9.28 17.35
N LEU A 470 19.56 -10.08 18.43
CA LEU A 470 20.10 -11.44 18.45
C LEU A 470 19.34 -12.39 17.50
N ALA A 471 18.02 -12.23 17.38
CA ALA A 471 17.23 -13.03 16.45
C ALA A 471 17.69 -12.78 15.01
N TYR A 472 17.82 -11.50 14.63
CA TYR A 472 18.21 -11.11 13.28
C TYR A 472 19.70 -11.29 12.96
N LEU A 473 20.53 -11.52 13.98
CA LEU A 473 21.91 -11.97 13.82
C LEU A 473 22.00 -13.37 13.21
N GLY A 474 21.04 -14.25 13.47
CA GLY A 474 21.02 -15.63 12.95
C GLY A 474 20.05 -15.87 11.80
N VAL A 475 18.98 -15.07 11.68
CA VAL A 475 17.82 -15.40 10.83
C VAL A 475 18.11 -15.47 9.33
N PHE A 476 19.10 -14.72 8.84
CA PHE A 476 19.39 -14.64 7.40
C PHE A 476 20.32 -15.75 6.88
N PHE A 477 20.89 -16.56 7.77
CA PHE A 477 21.84 -17.58 7.39
C PHE A 477 21.29 -18.56 6.32
N PRO A 478 20.09 -19.16 6.46
CA PRO A 478 19.57 -20.04 5.41
C PRO A 478 19.26 -19.33 4.09
N PHE A 479 18.79 -18.08 4.12
CA PHE A 479 18.51 -17.32 2.89
C PHE A 479 19.75 -17.11 2.01
N PHE A 480 20.93 -17.07 2.62
CA PHE A 480 22.19 -16.73 1.98
C PHE A 480 23.00 -17.99 1.63
N PHE A 481 22.99 -18.99 2.52
CA PHE A 481 23.89 -20.13 2.45
C PHE A 481 23.22 -21.46 2.08
N LEU A 482 21.89 -21.56 2.05
CA LEU A 482 21.18 -22.82 1.74
C LEU A 482 21.55 -23.38 0.36
N SER A 483 21.53 -22.54 -0.68
CA SER A 483 21.90 -22.97 -2.04
C SER A 483 23.37 -23.37 -2.13
N SER A 484 24.27 -22.68 -1.42
CA SER A 484 25.69 -23.04 -1.37
C SER A 484 25.91 -24.38 -0.64
N TYR A 485 25.22 -24.61 0.49
CA TYR A 485 25.24 -25.89 1.21
C TYR A 485 24.76 -27.05 0.32
N ALA A 486 23.65 -26.86 -0.38
CA ALA A 486 23.08 -27.85 -1.29
C ALA A 486 24.07 -28.28 -2.39
N ARG A 487 24.79 -27.33 -2.98
CA ARG A 487 25.79 -27.65 -4.01
C ARG A 487 27.01 -28.36 -3.44
N GLU A 488 27.54 -27.87 -2.33
CA GLU A 488 28.83 -28.31 -1.80
C GLU A 488 28.75 -29.61 -0.99
N LYS A 489 27.63 -29.84 -0.30
CA LYS A 489 27.44 -31.02 0.56
C LYS A 489 26.54 -32.08 -0.05
N GLN A 490 25.57 -31.69 -0.87
CA GLN A 490 24.63 -32.63 -1.51
C GLN A 490 24.94 -32.86 -2.99
N GLY A 491 25.94 -32.17 -3.56
CA GLY A 491 26.33 -32.32 -4.97
C GLY A 491 25.27 -31.81 -5.97
N MET A 492 24.30 -31.02 -5.51
CA MET A 492 23.24 -30.49 -6.36
C MET A 492 23.80 -29.56 -7.45
N SER A 493 23.21 -29.59 -8.63
CA SER A 493 23.50 -28.62 -9.69
C SER A 493 23.13 -27.20 -9.26
N TYR A 494 23.65 -26.20 -9.97
CA TYR A 494 23.28 -24.81 -9.73
C TYR A 494 21.75 -24.62 -9.81
N THR A 495 21.11 -25.15 -10.86
CA THR A 495 19.67 -25.03 -11.09
C THR A 495 18.83 -25.70 -10.00
N GLU A 496 19.23 -26.89 -9.53
CA GLU A 496 18.53 -27.60 -8.45
C GLU A 496 18.69 -26.87 -7.11
N SER A 497 19.84 -26.24 -6.86
CA SER A 497 20.06 -25.47 -5.62
C SER A 497 19.18 -24.22 -5.50
N LEU A 498 18.69 -23.70 -6.64
CA LEU A 498 17.75 -22.57 -6.66
C LEU A 498 16.32 -23.02 -6.34
N ASP A 499 15.98 -24.29 -6.61
CA ASP A 499 14.67 -24.85 -6.26
C ASP A 499 14.44 -24.84 -4.74
N LEU A 500 15.50 -24.96 -3.94
CA LEU A 500 15.44 -24.79 -2.49
C LEU A 500 15.14 -23.34 -2.09
N THR A 501 15.71 -22.34 -2.76
CA THR A 501 15.37 -20.92 -2.54
C THR A 501 13.92 -20.64 -2.92
N LEU A 502 13.46 -21.19 -4.05
CA LEU A 502 12.07 -21.10 -4.48
C LEU A 502 11.12 -21.76 -3.46
N THR A 503 11.48 -22.92 -2.92
CA THR A 503 10.72 -23.62 -1.87
C THR A 503 10.65 -22.78 -0.59
N LEU A 504 11.81 -22.26 -0.15
CA LEU A 504 11.91 -21.41 1.04
C LEU A 504 11.01 -20.17 0.91
N ASN A 505 11.02 -19.52 -0.25
CA ASN A 505 10.22 -18.32 -0.47
C ASN A 505 8.74 -18.66 -0.64
N GLY A 506 8.39 -19.65 -1.47
CA GLY A 506 7.00 -20.02 -1.79
C GLY A 506 6.17 -20.42 -0.57
N ILE A 507 6.73 -21.25 0.30
CA ILE A 507 6.10 -21.62 1.59
C ILE A 507 5.98 -20.40 2.50
N GLY A 508 6.91 -19.46 2.35
CA GLY A 508 6.95 -18.19 3.04
C GLY A 508 5.69 -17.33 2.84
N PHE A 509 4.89 -17.57 1.79
CA PHE A 509 3.62 -16.88 1.58
C PHE A 509 2.62 -17.26 2.68
N VAL A 510 2.41 -18.55 2.88
CA VAL A 510 1.52 -19.10 3.92
C VAL A 510 2.10 -18.83 5.31
N ALA A 511 3.42 -18.97 5.45
CA ALA A 511 4.15 -18.79 6.70
C ALA A 511 4.07 -17.37 7.28
N ARG A 512 3.81 -16.34 6.47
CA ARG A 512 3.68 -14.95 6.96
C ARG A 512 2.24 -14.60 7.37
N LEU A 513 1.25 -15.27 6.76
CA LEU A 513 -0.17 -15.05 7.05
C LEU A 513 -0.65 -15.80 8.30
N LEU A 514 -0.32 -17.09 8.42
CA LEU A 514 -0.82 -17.92 9.53
C LEU A 514 -0.44 -17.39 10.92
N PRO A 515 0.81 -17.03 11.23
CA PRO A 515 1.19 -16.58 12.57
C PRO A 515 0.45 -15.31 12.98
N SER A 516 0.20 -14.41 12.01
CA SER A 516 -0.57 -13.18 12.20
C SER A 516 -2.05 -13.44 12.53
N LEU A 517 -2.63 -14.52 12.00
CA LEU A 517 -3.99 -14.97 12.36
C LEU A 517 -4.00 -15.63 13.75
N PHE A 518 -3.03 -16.49 14.05
CA PHE A 518 -2.90 -17.15 15.36
C PHE A 518 -2.64 -16.17 16.50
N ALA A 519 -1.92 -15.06 16.24
CA ALA A 519 -1.65 -14.01 17.20
C ALA A 519 -2.92 -13.43 17.85
N ARG A 520 -4.06 -13.45 17.15
CA ARG A 520 -5.36 -13.00 17.70
C ARG A 520 -5.85 -13.85 18.88
N TYR A 521 -5.52 -15.13 18.88
CA TYR A 521 -6.00 -16.08 19.88
C TYR A 521 -5.06 -16.21 21.07
N VAL A 522 -3.74 -16.19 20.80
CA VAL A 522 -2.71 -16.50 21.81
C VAL A 522 -1.96 -15.24 22.28
N GLY A 523 -2.01 -14.14 21.52
CA GLY A 523 -1.21 -12.93 21.76
C GLY A 523 0.01 -12.87 20.84
N THR A 524 0.29 -11.69 20.29
CA THR A 524 1.35 -11.46 19.29
C THR A 524 2.73 -11.78 19.83
N MET A 525 3.04 -11.36 21.07
CA MET A 525 4.35 -11.59 21.69
C MET A 525 4.56 -13.08 21.98
N ASN A 526 3.52 -13.79 22.37
CA ASN A 526 3.57 -15.24 22.63
C ASN A 526 3.86 -16.03 21.36
N VAL A 527 3.15 -15.72 20.27
CA VAL A 527 3.38 -16.38 18.98
C VAL A 527 4.77 -16.05 18.45
N PHE A 528 5.22 -14.80 18.56
CA PHE A 528 6.58 -14.42 18.15
C PHE A 528 7.66 -15.24 18.87
N ILE A 529 7.58 -15.37 20.20
CA ILE A 529 8.51 -16.20 20.98
C ILE A 529 8.52 -17.65 20.52
N ALA A 530 7.34 -18.24 20.31
CA ALA A 530 7.22 -19.63 19.84
C ALA A 530 7.93 -19.83 18.49
N PHE A 531 7.71 -18.94 17.52
CA PHE A 531 8.32 -19.03 16.19
C PHE A 531 9.83 -18.75 16.21
N VAL A 532 10.34 -17.95 17.15
CA VAL A 532 11.78 -17.79 17.37
C VAL A 532 12.40 -19.11 17.88
N PHE A 533 11.77 -19.77 18.86
CA PHE A 533 12.25 -21.06 19.36
C PHE A 533 12.16 -22.18 18.32
N THR A 534 11.09 -22.25 17.52
CA THR A 534 10.99 -23.26 16.46
C THR A 534 12.01 -23.00 15.35
N SER A 535 12.30 -21.73 15.03
CA SER A 535 13.37 -21.37 14.09
C SER A 535 14.75 -21.77 14.62
N ALA A 536 15.01 -21.56 15.91
CA ALA A 536 16.23 -22.02 16.57
C ALA A 536 16.37 -23.55 16.50
N LEU A 537 15.30 -24.28 16.81
CA LEU A 537 15.26 -25.73 16.73
C LEU A 537 15.55 -26.21 15.30
N CYS A 538 14.92 -25.60 14.29
CA CYS A 538 15.17 -25.91 12.89
C CYS A 538 16.65 -25.72 12.51
N MET A 539 17.32 -24.71 13.06
CA MET A 539 18.76 -24.53 12.78
C MET A 539 19.62 -25.69 13.30
N TYR A 540 19.31 -26.23 14.48
CA TYR A 540 20.02 -27.41 15.00
C TYR A 540 19.66 -28.69 14.23
N THR A 541 18.40 -28.85 13.83
CA THR A 541 17.98 -30.02 13.06
C THR A 541 18.49 -30.00 11.62
N TRP A 542 19.02 -28.89 11.12
CA TRP A 542 19.70 -28.85 9.81
C TRP A 542 21.03 -29.61 9.82
N ILE A 543 21.76 -29.61 10.94
CA ILE A 543 23.09 -30.22 11.07
C ILE A 543 23.11 -31.70 10.64
N PRO A 544 22.16 -32.56 11.09
CA PRO A 544 22.12 -33.96 10.67
C PRO A 544 21.49 -34.21 9.29
N VAL A 545 21.03 -33.18 8.55
CA VAL A 545 20.39 -33.37 7.23
C VAL A 545 21.44 -33.63 6.16
N ASP A 546 21.48 -34.88 5.70
CA ASP A 546 22.48 -35.41 4.79
C ASP A 546 21.90 -35.88 3.44
N SER A 547 20.60 -35.66 3.19
CA SER A 547 19.94 -36.08 1.95
C SER A 547 19.15 -34.95 1.28
N THR A 548 19.06 -34.99 -0.06
CA THR A 548 18.29 -34.02 -0.85
C THR A 548 16.80 -33.95 -0.44
N PRO A 549 16.05 -35.05 -0.29
CA PRO A 549 14.67 -34.99 0.20
C PRO A 549 14.57 -34.40 1.60
N GLY A 550 15.50 -34.77 2.50
CA GLY A 550 15.60 -34.20 3.84
C GLY A 550 15.78 -32.68 3.83
N LEU A 551 16.56 -32.16 2.88
CA LEU A 551 16.81 -30.72 2.75
C LEU A 551 15.56 -29.95 2.29
N TYR A 552 14.74 -30.50 1.39
CA TYR A 552 13.44 -29.90 1.02
C TYR A 552 12.43 -29.91 2.17
N ILE A 553 12.35 -31.02 2.91
CA ILE A 553 11.50 -31.14 4.10
C ILE A 553 11.93 -30.11 5.15
N TRP A 554 13.23 -30.04 5.44
CA TRP A 554 13.79 -29.06 6.38
C TRP A 554 13.48 -27.62 5.94
N THR A 555 13.68 -27.31 4.66
CA THR A 555 13.42 -25.98 4.09
C THR A 555 11.97 -25.57 4.28
N THR A 556 11.04 -26.51 4.18
CA THR A 556 9.61 -26.30 4.42
C THR A 556 9.33 -25.90 5.88
N PHE A 557 9.84 -26.67 6.84
CA PHE A 557 9.64 -26.38 8.26
C PHE A 557 10.34 -25.09 8.71
N TYR A 558 11.54 -24.83 8.18
CA TYR A 558 12.25 -23.60 8.46
C TYR A 558 11.50 -22.40 7.87
N SER A 559 11.00 -22.47 6.64
CA SER A 559 10.19 -21.41 6.01
C SER A 559 8.94 -21.06 6.85
N LEU A 560 8.21 -22.09 7.30
CA LEU A 560 7.05 -21.92 8.19
C LEU A 560 7.42 -21.21 9.48
N SER A 561 8.54 -21.60 10.11
CA SER A 561 9.01 -21.02 11.37
C SER A 561 9.54 -19.59 11.21
N VAL A 562 10.37 -19.34 10.19
CA VAL A 562 11.00 -18.03 10.00
C VAL A 562 10.01 -16.98 9.50
N GLY A 563 8.96 -17.39 8.77
CA GLY A 563 7.90 -16.52 8.31
C GLY A 563 7.18 -15.79 9.46
N GLY A 564 6.97 -16.48 10.58
CA GLY A 564 6.39 -15.89 11.80
C GLY A 564 7.33 -14.92 12.52
N VAL A 565 8.64 -15.20 12.52
CA VAL A 565 9.64 -14.27 13.08
C VAL A 565 9.66 -12.97 12.28
N GLN A 566 9.65 -13.07 10.94
CA GLN A 566 9.70 -11.90 10.05
C GLN A 566 8.41 -11.07 10.05
N SER A 567 7.24 -11.69 10.22
CA SER A 567 5.97 -10.96 10.21
C SER A 567 5.62 -10.32 11.55
N LEU A 568 6.00 -10.92 12.68
CA LEU A 568 5.51 -10.49 13.99
C LEU A 568 6.42 -9.53 14.74
N PHE A 569 7.71 -9.42 14.42
CA PHE A 569 8.64 -8.61 15.23
C PHE A 569 8.22 -7.13 15.33
N MET A 570 7.81 -6.51 14.22
CA MET A 570 7.32 -5.13 14.26
C MET A 570 5.97 -4.99 14.96
N ALA A 571 5.15 -6.06 14.94
CA ALA A 571 3.83 -6.07 15.56
C ALA A 571 3.87 -6.18 17.09
N VAL A 572 5.01 -6.56 17.69
CA VAL A 572 5.19 -6.57 19.15
C VAL A 572 5.46 -5.16 19.69
N VAL A 573 6.03 -4.26 18.88
CA VAL A 573 6.44 -2.91 19.33
C VAL A 573 5.27 -2.09 19.92
N PRO A 574 4.07 -2.08 19.31
CA PRO A 574 2.92 -1.38 19.89
C PRO A 574 2.45 -1.94 21.25
N ILE A 575 2.76 -3.19 21.56
CA ILE A 575 2.28 -3.89 22.77
C ILE A 575 3.19 -3.57 23.96
N ILE A 576 4.50 -3.47 23.70
CA ILE A 576 5.48 -3.08 24.72
C ILE A 576 5.58 -1.57 24.88
N ASN A 577 5.05 -0.80 23.93
CA ASN A 577 5.05 0.65 23.98
C ASN A 577 3.86 1.20 24.76
N SER A 578 4.13 1.95 25.82
CA SER A 578 3.10 2.61 26.65
C SER A 578 2.67 3.98 26.11
N ASP A 579 3.50 4.64 25.29
CA ASP A 579 3.28 6.01 24.83
C ASP A 579 3.11 6.05 23.30
N SER A 580 1.87 6.24 22.84
CA SER A 580 1.52 6.30 21.42
C SER A 580 2.23 7.43 20.66
N SER A 581 2.66 8.50 21.34
CA SER A 581 3.36 9.64 20.72
C SER A 581 4.78 9.30 20.28
N LYS A 582 5.39 8.25 20.85
CA LYS A 582 6.78 7.82 20.60
C LYS A 582 6.91 6.61 19.67
N MET A 583 5.80 6.14 19.10
CA MET A 583 5.74 4.88 18.33
C MET A 583 6.72 4.85 17.16
N GLY A 584 6.78 5.93 16.36
CA GLY A 584 7.65 6.01 15.19
C GLY A 584 9.14 5.92 15.52
N ALA A 585 9.59 6.67 16.53
CA ALA A 585 11.00 6.64 16.99
C ALA A 585 11.39 5.25 17.51
N ARG A 586 10.50 4.58 18.24
CA ARG A 586 10.71 3.23 18.79
C ARG A 586 10.81 2.16 17.70
N LEU A 587 9.92 2.20 16.70
CA LEU A 587 9.98 1.33 15.52
C LEU A 587 11.29 1.53 14.74
N GLY A 588 11.75 2.78 14.61
CA GLY A 588 13.03 3.12 13.97
C GLY A 588 14.24 2.55 14.71
N ILE A 589 14.28 2.66 16.05
CA ILE A 589 15.37 2.11 16.87
C ILE A 589 15.46 0.58 16.77
N ILE A 590 14.31 -0.11 16.83
CA ILE A 590 14.27 -1.58 16.67
C ILE A 590 14.71 -1.99 15.27
N SER A 591 14.24 -1.28 14.24
CA SER A 591 14.66 -1.53 12.85
C SER A 591 16.16 -1.35 12.69
N ALA A 592 16.75 -0.28 13.23
CA ALA A 592 18.19 -0.06 13.17
C ALA A 592 18.99 -1.17 13.87
N ALA A 593 18.56 -1.61 15.06
CA ALA A 593 19.21 -2.72 15.76
C ALA A 593 19.12 -4.03 14.96
N VAL A 594 17.95 -4.38 14.46
CA VAL A 594 17.73 -5.54 13.57
C VAL A 594 18.62 -5.45 12.32
N GLY A 595 18.73 -4.26 11.72
CA GLY A 595 19.61 -4.00 10.59
C GLY A 595 21.08 -4.28 10.90
N ILE A 596 21.58 -3.85 12.08
CA ILE A 596 22.96 -4.12 12.51
C ILE A 596 23.17 -5.63 12.73
N GLY A 597 22.19 -6.33 13.32
CA GLY A 597 22.23 -7.79 13.46
C GLY A 597 22.35 -8.48 12.11
N ALA A 598 21.53 -8.08 11.13
CA ALA A 598 21.55 -8.62 9.77
C ALA A 598 22.86 -8.27 9.01
N LEU A 599 23.48 -7.12 9.31
CA LEU A 599 24.76 -6.72 8.74
C LEU A 599 25.89 -7.67 9.14
N ILE A 600 25.95 -8.02 10.42
CA ILE A 600 27.06 -8.75 11.03
C ILE A 600 26.87 -10.28 10.88
N GLY A 601 25.62 -10.74 10.96
CA GLY A 601 25.29 -12.17 11.05
C GLY A 601 25.83 -13.02 9.92
N SER A 602 25.47 -12.70 8.67
CA SER A 602 25.84 -13.51 7.51
C SER A 602 27.36 -13.54 7.24
N PRO A 603 28.11 -12.42 7.32
CA PRO A 603 29.56 -12.46 7.22
C PRO A 603 30.24 -13.29 8.31
N VAL A 604 29.77 -13.20 9.57
CA VAL A 604 30.27 -14.03 10.68
C VAL A 604 30.02 -15.50 10.40
N SER A 605 28.81 -15.88 9.96
CA SER A 605 28.52 -17.25 9.53
C SER A 605 29.45 -17.72 8.41
N GLY A 606 29.71 -16.87 7.41
CA GLY A 606 30.66 -17.16 6.33
C GLY A 606 32.08 -17.39 6.83
N ALA A 607 32.54 -16.59 7.80
CA ALA A 607 33.86 -16.71 8.42
C ALA A 607 33.98 -18.00 9.24
N ILE A 608 32.92 -18.38 9.98
CA ILE A 608 32.86 -19.65 10.73
C ILE A 608 32.96 -20.85 9.78
N ILE A 609 32.29 -20.81 8.63
CA ILE A 609 32.40 -21.87 7.60
C ILE A 609 33.84 -21.96 7.10
N ALA A 610 34.48 -20.82 6.83
CA ALA A 610 35.86 -20.77 6.35
C ALA A 610 36.85 -21.32 7.39
N SER A 611 36.72 -20.91 8.66
CA SER A 611 37.59 -21.38 9.74
C SER A 611 37.41 -22.87 10.04
N ASN A 612 36.21 -23.42 9.81
CA ASN A 612 35.89 -24.82 10.05
C ASN A 612 36.05 -25.71 8.79
N LYS A 613 37.02 -25.38 7.92
CA LYS A 613 37.38 -26.16 6.72
C LYS A 613 36.19 -26.44 5.78
N GLY A 614 35.26 -25.49 5.65
CA GLY A 614 34.07 -25.63 4.81
C GLY A 614 32.93 -26.44 5.44
N SER A 615 32.99 -26.73 6.74
CA SER A 615 31.87 -27.30 7.48
C SER A 615 30.86 -26.21 7.86
N TYR A 616 29.58 -26.47 7.58
CA TYR A 616 28.48 -25.55 7.89
C TYR A 616 27.96 -25.71 9.33
N ALA A 617 28.32 -26.80 10.02
CA ALA A 617 27.83 -27.13 11.35
C ALA A 617 28.06 -26.01 12.37
N GLY A 618 29.23 -25.36 12.34
CA GLY A 618 29.54 -24.24 13.23
C GLY A 618 28.64 -23.02 12.97
N ALA A 619 28.38 -22.70 11.71
CA ALA A 619 27.53 -21.56 11.35
C ALA A 619 26.04 -21.86 11.60
N GLN A 620 25.60 -23.10 11.37
CA GLN A 620 24.27 -23.59 11.75
C GLN A 620 24.06 -23.48 13.26
N ALA A 621 25.02 -23.96 14.06
CA ALA A 621 24.98 -23.87 15.51
C ALA A 621 25.03 -22.42 16.02
N PHE A 622 25.83 -21.55 15.39
CA PHE A 622 25.85 -20.11 15.70
C PHE A 622 24.47 -19.48 15.48
N SER A 623 23.89 -19.65 14.29
CA SER A 623 22.57 -19.10 13.96
C SER A 623 21.45 -19.67 14.85
N GLY A 624 21.49 -20.98 15.16
CA GLY A 624 20.59 -21.61 16.12
C GLY A 624 20.75 -21.08 17.55
N SER A 625 21.99 -20.83 17.99
CA SER A 625 22.30 -20.31 19.33
C SER A 625 21.84 -18.87 19.49
N THR A 626 22.07 -18.01 18.50
CA THR A 626 21.64 -16.61 18.57
C THR A 626 20.11 -16.51 18.60
N LEU A 627 19.40 -17.32 17.81
CA LEU A 627 17.94 -17.42 17.85
C LEU A 627 17.44 -17.97 19.20
N LEU A 628 18.11 -18.99 19.76
CA LEU A 628 17.73 -19.57 21.04
C LEU A 628 17.86 -18.55 22.18
N VAL A 629 19.01 -17.87 22.26
CA VAL A 629 19.25 -16.82 23.26
C VAL A 629 18.27 -15.66 23.05
N ALA A 630 17.98 -15.27 21.80
CA ALA A 630 16.96 -14.28 21.50
C ALA A 630 15.60 -14.67 22.06
N GLY A 631 15.16 -15.92 21.86
CA GLY A 631 13.91 -16.44 22.39
C GLY A 631 13.81 -16.31 23.90
N PHE A 632 14.88 -16.65 24.63
CA PHE A 632 14.94 -16.49 26.09
C PHE A 632 14.91 -15.02 26.51
N VAL A 633 15.67 -14.14 25.85
CA VAL A 633 15.69 -12.70 26.18
C VAL A 633 14.31 -12.07 25.94
N ILE A 634 13.63 -12.41 24.85
CA ILE A 634 12.27 -11.93 24.56
C ILE A 634 11.25 -12.51 25.55
N LEU A 635 11.42 -13.77 25.96
CA LEU A 635 10.59 -14.38 27.00
C LEU A 635 10.76 -13.67 28.36
N ILE A 636 11.98 -13.26 28.71
CA ILE A 636 12.23 -12.42 29.89
C ILE A 636 11.53 -11.06 29.73
N ALA A 637 11.63 -10.42 28.56
CA ALA A 637 10.93 -9.16 28.28
C ALA A 637 9.41 -9.29 28.49
N ARG A 638 8.82 -10.39 28.01
CA ARG A 638 7.40 -10.74 28.19
C ARG A 638 7.07 -10.88 29.68
N GLU A 639 7.86 -11.62 30.43
CA GLU A 639 7.61 -11.88 31.85
C GLU A 639 7.73 -10.59 32.70
N VAL A 640 8.71 -9.73 32.40
CA VAL A 640 8.83 -8.41 33.03
C VAL A 640 7.58 -7.57 32.74
N LYS A 641 7.14 -7.51 31.49
CA LYS A 641 5.94 -6.77 31.11
C LYS A 641 4.68 -7.34 31.76
N ARG A 642 4.54 -8.67 31.84
CA ARG A 642 3.43 -9.35 32.52
C ARG A 642 3.35 -8.96 33.99
N ARG A 643 4.48 -8.92 34.69
CA ARG A 643 4.57 -8.51 36.10
C ARG A 643 4.25 -7.03 36.28
N GLN A 644 4.76 -6.16 35.40
CA GLN A 644 4.44 -4.72 35.40
C GLN A 644 2.94 -4.47 35.20
N ASP A 645 2.30 -5.24 34.32
CA ASP A 645 0.87 -5.13 34.03
C ASP A 645 -0.01 -5.88 35.06
N GLN A 646 0.58 -6.58 36.04
CA GLN A 646 -0.11 -7.43 37.03
C GLN A 646 -1.04 -8.48 36.39
N LYS A 647 -0.64 -9.05 35.25
CA LYS A 647 -1.46 -9.98 34.46
C LYS A 647 -1.14 -11.46 34.76
N GLY A 648 -2.13 -12.34 34.57
CA GLY A 648 -1.99 -13.79 34.74
C GLY A 648 -1.02 -14.44 33.76
N PHE A 649 -0.58 -15.67 34.02
CA PHE A 649 0.40 -16.37 33.18
C PHE A 649 -0.10 -16.59 31.73
N TRP A 650 -1.40 -16.88 31.59
CA TRP A 650 -2.09 -17.16 30.33
C TRP A 650 -2.56 -15.91 29.57
N THR A 651 -2.07 -14.74 29.97
CA THR A 651 -2.45 -13.50 29.32
C THR A 651 -1.98 -13.46 27.87
N LYS A 652 -2.92 -13.06 27.01
CA LYS A 652 -2.68 -12.70 25.62
C LYS A 652 -1.91 -11.38 25.60
N MET A 653 -0.62 -11.46 25.31
CA MET A 653 0.28 -10.32 25.12
C MET A 653 0.77 -10.34 23.69
#